data_AF-A0A4Y2MM19-F1
#
_entry.id   AF-A0A4Y2MM19-F1
#
_cell.length_a   1.000
_cell.length_b   1.000
_cell.length_c   1.000
_cell.angle_alpha   90.00
_cell.angle_beta   90.00
_cell.angle_gamma   90.00
#
_symmetry.space_group_name_H-M   'P 1'
#
loop_
_entity.id
_entity.type
_entity.pdbx_description
1 polymer ?
#
loop_
_entity_poly.entity_id
_entity_poly.type
_entity_poly.pdbx_seq_one_letter_code
_entity_poly.pdbx_strand_id
1 'polypeptide(L)'
;MNSNELANDYIARARGIATKCHSLGLDVSPRELVYYTVRGLKGKFAKVRDILKTQRDKSIDEVLEILSEEETSFNSPSSTRAEGRSADVFYSRKSKNSGMRLCYVCRRPNHVAKDCFYRNQKESTTSSQRRKVHRNNNSKEHNTANPVFTASPNDESLCENIWILDSGASCHMAKDSVWFEKILLERKDIYLAGKDLKIICEGFGTVKAKTVSTKYGNPLNITIENVSYVPQLRCNLLSVICLMDKGYKIKSDNNGVLIYDKSNKLITKAFKNNGRLELYFEPLYNSECYFSNPSNSNYDIWHSRLCHLNAKYMLKMKDYIDIDGVNDFKCETCDISKITRKTHPNIDVNQSSEILELIHADLCGPIQPESYGGAKYFMVLVDDFSGMYFTYFLKNKNEVFDIFSQFKTKYENLTDKRIKKLRTDNGLEFVNEQLDTYLANSGIFHEKTIPYNSESNGKAERANRILLKRAKSLLYESELPLKFWAEAINFSTQVSNVTPRKGKEKIPLETWIGKKPKLNYLKKFGCVAYFHVPKVMRNKFDVPGRRGIVLGYARDRRGYRIYDIKNRKIIEERSIKFNESLKGSTYLGKTKVETWNIDSLFESTQDINEFDHKTKVNHLEISAEPAANENNYSIPFETPDDATNTVGGEIETPVDQIPVRRSERLKAKQMSTNLACNVPNSYLEAKNSADWQNWEFAMKNELDSLNKHKVWEIVDRPAKTKLVKSKWVYSLKQSDNGETKYKARLVAAGFNQIKNKDYLESYSPVVDIESFGLLIALASKLNLMVRFFDVKTAYLYSDIEETVYMLPPPGFERLVGDGKVCKLKRSIYGLPQSGRNWYMKIKSELEKFGLTQLASDNCVFIKSDGQNMLLLCMYVDDLAIFCNNDEMYQDIVNSIKSVFEVYENKTSKFLGMEIVKHKNGISLSQSEYIESLLVKYNLNECKSVKTPIVKGEDKSFPPTNELIDITMYQELIGELLYLANRTRPDISFVTCYLSQFNHKPEKRHYILAKRVLRYLMGTKDKKLFYDNNFGFVNASSDASWGNAENGKSFSGGVILLGNSLISWKCHKQKSVSLSTCEAELFAISEICKDIIWIVNLLSELKCKEFINSTVILNSDSQAAIQWIKGTRSSNKSRHMNLRFHFVKDLLEDNVIELKYIQTELLIADFLTKAVNEEKLNYTVKNISLTS
;
A
#
# COMPACT_ATOMS: atom_id res chain seq x y z
N MET A 1 8.54 21.98 32.22
CA MET A 1 7.25 22.36 32.83
C MET A 1 6.79 21.28 33.78
N ASN A 2 6.43 21.63 35.01
CA ASN A 2 5.85 20.71 36.00
C ASN A 2 4.32 20.62 35.82
N SER A 3 3.69 19.59 36.40
CA SER A 3 2.26 19.25 36.16
C SER A 3 1.27 20.39 36.41
N ASN A 4 1.54 21.18 37.44
CA ASN A 4 0.68 22.27 37.94
C ASN A 4 1.32 23.66 37.75
N GLU A 5 2.34 23.76 36.90
CA GLU A 5 3.00 25.02 36.54
C GLU A 5 2.22 25.71 35.41
N LEU A 6 2.12 27.04 35.43
CA LEU A 6 1.46 27.81 34.38
C LEU A 6 2.39 28.07 33.18
N ALA A 7 1.80 28.21 31.98
CA ALA A 7 2.53 28.47 30.73
C ALA A 7 3.41 29.73 30.80
N ASN A 8 2.86 30.81 31.36
CA ASN A 8 3.58 32.08 31.57
C ASN A 8 4.83 31.90 32.43
N ASP A 9 4.71 31.23 33.59
CA ASP A 9 5.84 31.00 34.50
C ASP A 9 6.92 30.14 33.85
N TYR A 10 6.52 29.11 33.11
CA TYR A 10 7.46 28.21 32.43
C TYR A 10 8.26 28.93 31.34
N ILE A 11 7.60 29.74 30.52
CA ILE A 11 8.24 30.55 29.46
C ILE A 11 9.12 31.65 30.08
N ALA A 12 8.67 32.28 31.18
CA ALA A 12 9.46 33.28 31.90
C ALA A 12 10.75 32.68 32.48
N ARG A 13 10.69 31.47 33.08
CA ARG A 13 11.91 30.77 33.53
C ARG A 13 12.81 30.37 32.36
N ALA A 14 12.27 29.91 31.24
CA ALA A 14 13.06 29.56 30.06
C ALA A 14 13.83 30.77 29.50
N ARG A 15 13.15 31.93 29.39
CA ARG A 15 13.77 33.22 29.05
C ARG A 15 14.86 33.61 30.05
N GLY A 16 14.58 33.55 31.36
CA GLY A 16 15.56 33.86 32.40
C GLY A 16 16.79 32.95 32.41
N ILE A 17 16.62 31.66 32.06
CA ILE A 17 17.74 30.72 31.88
C ILE A 17 18.59 31.11 30.67
N ALA A 18 17.99 31.46 29.52
CA ALA A 18 18.74 31.92 28.36
C ALA A 18 19.52 33.22 28.63
N THR A 19 18.92 34.19 29.33
CA THR A 19 19.64 35.39 29.80
C THR A 19 20.80 35.03 30.74
N LYS A 20 20.64 34.03 31.61
CA LYS A 20 21.72 33.55 32.48
C LYS A 20 22.83 32.83 31.72
N CYS A 21 22.49 32.02 30.70
CA CYS A 21 23.47 31.41 29.80
C CYS A 21 24.29 32.48 29.07
N HIS A 22 23.64 33.51 28.52
CA HIS A 22 24.31 34.64 27.86
C HIS A 22 25.26 35.36 28.83
N SER A 23 24.85 35.57 30.10
CA SER A 23 25.74 36.14 31.14
C SER A 23 26.92 35.25 31.55
N LEU A 24 26.95 33.99 31.11
CA LEU A 24 28.04 33.02 31.29
C LEU A 24 28.81 32.75 29.97
N GLY A 25 28.60 33.56 28.93
CA GLY A 25 29.27 33.42 27.63
C GLY A 25 28.67 32.33 26.71
N LEU A 26 27.53 31.75 27.07
CA LEU A 26 26.81 30.76 26.27
C LEU A 26 25.60 31.42 25.61
N ASP A 27 25.76 31.91 24.38
CA ASP A 27 24.68 32.58 23.67
C ASP A 27 23.66 31.56 23.15
N VAL A 28 22.37 31.81 23.40
CA VAL A 28 21.26 30.89 23.07
C VAL A 28 20.37 31.56 22.05
N SER A 29 20.38 31.09 20.80
CA SER A 29 19.61 31.72 19.74
C SER A 29 18.09 31.62 20.00
N PRO A 30 17.25 32.53 19.45
CA PRO A 30 15.81 32.45 19.62
C PRO A 30 15.19 31.12 19.16
N ARG A 31 15.78 30.47 18.14
CA ARG A 31 15.36 29.13 17.67
C ARG A 31 15.73 28.03 18.66
N GLU A 32 16.89 28.09 19.29
CA GLU A 32 17.28 27.15 20.34
C GLU A 32 16.44 27.32 21.60
N LEU A 33 16.16 28.56 22.02
CA LEU A 33 15.24 28.85 23.12
C LEU A 33 13.86 28.22 22.88
N VAL A 34 13.28 28.39 21.68
CA VAL A 34 12.04 27.70 21.29
C VAL A 34 12.19 26.18 21.33
N TYR A 35 13.23 25.63 20.71
CA TYR A 35 13.47 24.19 20.62
C TYR A 35 13.61 23.51 22.00
N TYR A 36 14.42 24.06 22.90
CA TYR A 36 14.61 23.53 24.25
C TYR A 36 13.35 23.70 25.11
N THR A 37 12.65 24.82 24.98
CA THR A 37 11.41 25.07 25.73
C THR A 37 10.29 24.12 25.29
N VAL A 38 10.10 23.93 23.97
CA VAL A 38 9.13 22.95 23.45
C VAL A 38 9.53 21.53 23.88
N ARG A 39 10.81 21.14 23.80
CA ARG A 39 11.27 19.83 24.31
C ARG A 39 11.01 19.63 25.81
N GLY A 40 11.05 20.70 26.62
CA GLY A 40 10.81 20.66 28.06
C GLY A 40 9.33 20.60 28.50
N LEU A 41 8.39 20.59 27.54
CA LEU A 41 6.97 20.33 27.77
C LEU A 41 6.70 18.85 28.10
N LYS A 42 5.94 18.63 29.17
CA LYS A 42 5.58 17.31 29.71
C LYS A 42 4.13 17.35 30.23
N GLY A 43 3.56 16.19 30.56
CA GLY A 43 2.21 16.08 31.10
C GLY A 43 1.14 16.55 30.10
N LYS A 44 0.23 17.42 30.56
CA LYS A 44 -0.97 17.85 29.81
C LYS A 44 -0.67 18.40 28.40
N PHE A 45 0.45 19.13 28.22
CA PHE A 45 0.87 19.70 26.94
C PHE A 45 1.61 18.73 26.00
N ALA A 46 1.67 17.42 26.28
CA ALA A 46 2.44 16.47 25.46
C ALA A 46 1.96 16.39 24.00
N LYS A 47 0.65 16.54 23.74
CA LYS A 47 0.09 16.59 22.38
C LYS A 47 0.53 17.87 21.65
N VAL A 48 0.35 19.03 22.28
CA VAL A 48 0.76 20.35 21.75
C VAL A 48 2.25 20.36 21.44
N ARG A 49 3.09 19.82 22.33
CA ARG A 49 4.54 19.65 22.09
C ARG A 49 4.82 18.93 20.77
N ASP A 50 4.15 17.80 20.53
CA ASP A 50 4.46 16.95 19.37
C ASP A 50 3.91 17.53 18.05
N ILE A 51 2.92 18.42 18.13
CA ILE A 51 2.52 19.32 17.03
C ILE A 51 3.57 20.45 16.83
N LEU A 52 4.00 21.13 17.89
CA LEU A 52 5.00 22.21 17.81
C LEU A 52 6.38 21.72 17.32
N LYS A 53 6.72 20.43 17.52
CA LYS A 53 7.92 19.81 16.94
C LYS A 53 7.93 19.77 15.40
N THR A 54 6.76 19.76 14.74
CA THR A 54 6.71 19.75 13.27
C THR A 54 6.75 21.16 12.68
N GLN A 55 6.28 22.17 13.42
CA GLN A 55 6.22 23.57 12.98
C GLN A 55 7.50 24.35 13.37
N ARG A 56 8.51 24.35 12.49
CA ARG A 56 9.89 24.79 12.82
C ARG A 56 10.13 26.30 12.95
N ASP A 57 9.18 27.15 12.57
CA ASP A 57 9.39 28.61 12.44
C ASP A 57 8.58 29.49 13.42
N LYS A 58 8.04 28.92 14.50
CA LYS A 58 7.35 29.70 15.54
C LYS A 58 8.31 30.38 16.52
N SER A 59 7.93 31.58 16.96
CA SER A 59 8.57 32.34 18.03
C SER A 59 8.19 31.84 19.43
N ILE A 60 8.95 32.28 20.44
CA ILE A 60 8.71 31.88 21.85
C ILE A 60 7.40 32.46 22.41
N ASP A 61 6.91 33.57 21.86
CA ASP A 61 5.64 34.19 22.26
C ASP A 61 4.44 33.49 21.62
N GLU A 62 4.51 33.08 20.35
CA GLU A 62 3.50 32.23 19.72
C GLU A 62 3.41 30.85 20.42
N VAL A 63 4.53 30.32 20.91
CA VAL A 63 4.54 29.11 21.75
C VAL A 63 3.87 29.36 23.11
N LEU A 64 4.08 30.52 23.73
CA LEU A 64 3.40 30.89 24.98
C LEU A 64 1.88 31.05 24.79
N GLU A 65 1.45 31.69 23.71
CA GLU A 65 0.04 31.89 23.36
C GLU A 65 -0.69 30.54 23.22
N ILE A 66 -0.15 29.63 22.40
CA ILE A 66 -0.70 28.28 22.19
C ILE A 66 -0.73 27.45 23.48
N LEU A 67 0.30 27.57 24.34
CA LEU A 67 0.30 26.89 25.65
C LEU A 67 -0.74 27.48 26.61
N SER A 68 -1.04 28.77 26.50
CA SER A 68 -2.06 29.43 27.32
C SER A 68 -3.48 29.05 26.87
N GLU A 69 -3.73 28.95 25.55
CA GLU A 69 -4.98 28.44 25.00
C GLU A 69 -5.27 27.00 25.46
N GLU A 70 -4.30 26.09 25.33
CA GLU A 70 -4.44 24.71 25.80
C GLU A 70 -4.60 24.66 27.34
N GLU A 71 -3.92 25.53 28.09
CA GLU A 71 -4.07 25.59 29.55
C GLU A 71 -5.47 26.01 30.00
N THR A 72 -6.08 27.00 29.34
CA THR A 72 -7.48 27.37 29.61
C THR A 72 -8.45 26.25 29.24
N SER A 73 -8.15 25.49 28.18
CA SER A 73 -8.95 24.32 27.76
C SER A 73 -8.97 23.23 28.83
N PHE A 74 -7.84 22.93 29.47
CA PHE A 74 -7.74 21.93 30.56
C PHE A 74 -8.51 22.29 31.83
N ASN A 75 -8.81 23.57 32.07
CA ASN A 75 -9.52 24.03 33.27
C ASN A 75 -11.06 24.09 33.09
N SER A 76 -11.60 23.51 32.00
CA SER A 76 -13.03 23.52 31.68
C SER A 76 -13.72 22.16 31.97
N PRO A 77 -14.91 22.13 32.59
CA PRO A 77 -15.58 20.88 32.95
C PRO A 77 -16.34 20.25 31.77
N SER A 78 -15.66 19.32 31.09
CA SER A 78 -16.20 18.18 30.32
C SER A 78 -17.36 18.42 29.33
N SER A 79 -17.04 18.48 28.03
CA SER A 79 -17.85 17.81 26.99
C SER A 79 -17.00 17.44 25.76
N THR A 80 -17.57 16.65 24.84
CA THR A 80 -16.88 15.98 23.73
C THR A 80 -16.34 16.90 22.62
N ARG A 81 -15.14 16.61 22.08
CA ARG A 81 -14.97 16.26 20.64
C ARG A 81 -13.57 15.75 20.26
N ALA A 82 -13.44 15.39 18.97
CA ALA A 82 -12.26 14.81 18.33
C ALA A 82 -11.34 15.86 17.68
N GLU A 83 -10.15 15.40 17.24
CA GLU A 83 -9.40 15.73 16.01
C GLU A 83 -9.51 17.15 15.38
N GLY A 84 -8.43 17.81 14.93
CA GLY A 84 -7.02 17.40 14.75
C GLY A 84 -6.44 17.98 13.43
N ARG A 85 -5.17 17.67 13.11
CA ARG A 85 -4.45 18.02 11.85
C ARG A 85 -4.15 19.53 11.63
N SER A 86 -3.31 19.96 10.67
CA SER A 86 -2.05 19.43 10.08
C SER A 86 -1.51 20.40 9.01
N ALA A 87 -0.19 20.37 8.76
CA ALA A 87 0.51 20.79 7.53
C ALA A 87 0.62 22.30 7.16
N ASP A 88 1.67 22.59 6.40
CA ASP A 88 2.16 23.88 5.90
C ASP A 88 1.63 24.20 4.48
N VAL A 89 2.05 25.34 3.87
CA VAL A 89 2.40 25.48 2.42
C VAL A 89 2.98 26.86 2.05
N PHE A 90 4.23 26.85 1.57
CA PHE A 90 4.96 27.70 0.57
C PHE A 90 4.94 29.27 0.48
N TYR A 91 6.06 29.73 -0.11
CA TYR A 91 6.47 31.09 -0.55
C TYR A 91 5.63 31.62 -1.76
N SER A 92 5.72 32.87 -2.29
CA SER A 92 6.75 33.94 -2.23
C SER A 92 6.24 35.39 -2.52
N ARG A 93 7.17 36.35 -2.36
CA ARG A 93 7.15 37.82 -2.61
C ARG A 93 6.80 38.21 -4.07
N LYS A 94 6.17 39.36 -4.43
CA LYS A 94 6.24 40.82 -4.10
C LYS A 94 7.23 41.67 -4.94
N SER A 95 6.71 42.75 -5.54
CA SER A 95 7.45 43.95 -5.98
C SER A 95 6.70 45.23 -5.54
N LYS A 96 7.22 46.44 -5.84
CA LYS A 96 6.66 47.74 -5.43
C LYS A 96 6.61 48.71 -6.61
N ASN A 97 5.67 49.66 -6.56
CA ASN A 97 5.89 51.01 -7.10
C ASN A 97 5.22 52.07 -6.20
N SER A 98 5.65 53.33 -6.27
CA SER A 98 5.32 54.37 -5.27
C SER A 98 4.33 55.43 -5.76
N GLY A 99 3.32 55.75 -4.95
CA GLY A 99 2.38 56.85 -5.17
C GLY A 99 2.08 57.64 -3.88
N MET A 100 1.81 58.94 -4.06
CA MET A 100 1.60 59.97 -3.05
C MET A 100 0.65 59.55 -1.92
N ARG A 101 1.05 59.71 -0.64
CA ARG A 101 0.21 59.36 0.53
C ARG A 101 -0.52 60.58 1.10
N LEU A 102 -1.84 60.47 1.21
CA LEU A 102 -2.71 61.41 1.91
C LEU A 102 -2.83 61.03 3.40
N CYS A 103 -3.07 61.99 4.28
CA CYS A 103 -3.38 61.75 5.68
C CYS A 103 -4.70 60.95 5.80
N TYR A 104 -4.70 59.75 6.40
CA TYR A 104 -5.89 58.89 6.37
C TYR A 104 -7.11 59.47 7.13
N VAL A 105 -6.89 60.41 8.06
CA VAL A 105 -7.95 61.03 8.89
C VAL A 105 -8.72 62.12 8.12
N CYS A 106 -8.02 63.02 7.40
CA CYS A 106 -8.66 64.15 6.71
C CYS A 106 -8.45 64.17 5.17
N ARG A 107 -7.75 63.18 4.62
CA ARG A 107 -7.41 63.00 3.20
C ARG A 107 -6.69 64.16 2.50
N ARG A 108 -6.13 65.12 3.25
CA ARG A 108 -5.21 66.15 2.71
C ARG A 108 -3.77 65.61 2.63
N PRO A 109 -2.93 66.09 1.68
CA PRO A 109 -1.52 65.72 1.57
C PRO A 109 -0.65 66.34 2.69
N ASN A 110 0.64 66.02 2.67
CA ASN A 110 1.75 66.66 3.39
C ASN A 110 1.67 66.68 4.93
N HIS A 111 0.90 65.78 5.56
CA HIS A 111 1.05 65.42 6.97
C HIS A 111 0.54 63.98 7.22
N VAL A 112 0.81 63.43 8.40
CA VAL A 112 0.32 62.10 8.82
C VAL A 112 -0.74 62.19 9.93
N ALA A 113 -1.46 61.10 10.15
CA ALA A 113 -2.60 61.03 11.10
C ALA A 113 -2.23 61.19 12.59
N LYS A 114 -0.95 61.31 12.93
CA LYS A 114 -0.47 61.72 14.25
C LYS A 114 -0.67 63.23 14.43
N ASP A 115 -0.30 64.00 13.42
CA ASP A 115 -0.17 65.46 13.45
C ASP A 115 -1.36 66.15 12.76
N CYS A 116 -2.53 65.47 12.75
CA CYS A 116 -3.72 65.91 12.04
C CYS A 116 -4.65 66.73 12.97
N PHE A 117 -4.81 68.02 12.67
CA PHE A 117 -5.61 68.98 13.45
C PHE A 117 -6.98 68.44 13.92
N TYR A 118 -7.73 67.78 13.02
CA TYR A 118 -9.07 67.24 13.30
C TYR A 118 -9.09 66.09 14.33
N ARG A 119 -7.94 65.53 14.73
CA ARG A 119 -7.86 64.48 15.74
C ARG A 119 -7.92 65.01 17.17
N ASN A 120 -7.57 66.28 17.39
CA ASN A 120 -7.41 66.86 18.74
C ASN A 120 -8.67 67.60 19.25
N GLN A 121 -9.85 67.28 18.71
CA GLN A 121 -11.12 67.95 19.09
C GLN A 121 -12.18 67.01 19.72
N LYS A 122 -11.80 65.78 20.11
CA LYS A 122 -12.63 64.96 21.00
C LYS A 122 -11.85 64.54 22.24
N GLU A 123 -12.41 64.94 23.38
CA GLU A 123 -12.03 64.62 24.76
C GLU A 123 -10.82 65.36 25.37
N SER A 124 -11.08 66.61 25.80
CA SER A 124 -10.46 67.18 27.01
C SER A 124 -11.34 68.24 27.72
N THR A 125 -12.48 67.82 28.27
CA THR A 125 -13.29 68.53 29.31
C THR A 125 -14.40 67.57 29.79
N THR A 126 -14.69 67.35 31.08
CA THR A 126 -14.03 67.81 32.32
C THR A 126 -14.21 66.73 33.42
N SER A 127 -13.49 66.87 34.54
CA SER A 127 -13.43 65.88 35.62
C SER A 127 -14.54 66.00 36.68
N SER A 128 -14.82 64.93 37.44
CA SER A 128 -14.34 64.78 38.84
C SER A 128 -15.25 63.95 39.78
N GLN A 129 -14.63 63.17 40.69
CA GLN A 129 -15.15 62.67 41.99
C GLN A 129 -16.32 61.64 41.97
N ARG A 130 -16.52 60.71 42.94
CA ARG A 130 -15.74 60.26 44.13
C ARG A 130 -16.25 58.88 44.64
N ARG A 131 -15.35 58.04 45.20
CA ARG A 131 -15.56 57.01 46.27
C ARG A 131 -16.45 55.77 45.92
N LYS A 132 -16.03 54.51 46.18
CA LYS A 132 -15.83 53.73 47.44
C LYS A 132 -17.15 53.33 48.16
N VAL A 133 -17.36 52.11 48.68
CA VAL A 133 -16.65 50.81 48.55
C VAL A 133 -17.48 49.63 49.16
N HIS A 134 -17.26 48.39 48.68
CA HIS A 134 -17.56 47.07 49.32
C HIS A 134 -18.99 46.56 49.62
N ARG A 135 -19.13 45.21 49.44
CA ARG A 135 -19.92 44.19 50.20
C ARG A 135 -21.45 44.37 50.29
N ASN A 136 -22.29 43.33 50.23
CA ASN A 136 -22.04 41.91 50.49
C ASN A 136 -23.04 40.99 49.75
N ASN A 137 -22.83 39.67 49.84
CA ASN A 137 -23.71 38.60 49.36
C ASN A 137 -25.17 38.76 49.82
N ASN A 138 -26.16 38.52 48.94
CA ASN A 138 -26.82 37.21 48.88
C ASN A 138 -27.81 37.08 47.71
N SER A 139 -28.27 35.85 47.49
CA SER A 139 -29.12 35.42 46.38
C SER A 139 -30.57 35.92 46.45
N LYS A 140 -31.13 36.25 45.28
CA LYS A 140 -32.24 35.49 44.67
C LYS A 140 -32.41 35.80 43.18
N GLU A 141 -33.12 34.94 42.47
CA GLU A 141 -33.22 34.95 41.02
C GLU A 141 -34.07 36.11 40.48
N HIS A 142 -33.68 36.66 39.34
CA HIS A 142 -34.61 37.32 38.42
C HIS A 142 -34.14 37.17 36.98
N ASN A 143 -35.02 36.64 36.11
CA ASN A 143 -34.78 36.59 34.67
C ASN A 143 -34.86 38.01 34.08
N THR A 144 -33.75 38.52 33.54
CA THR A 144 -33.73 39.72 32.70
C THR A 144 -33.47 39.33 31.25
N ALA A 145 -34.44 39.61 30.37
CA ALA A 145 -34.28 39.42 28.94
C ALA A 145 -33.28 40.45 28.38
N ASN A 146 -32.20 39.98 27.75
CA ASN A 146 -31.26 40.85 27.05
C ASN A 146 -31.86 41.38 25.72
N PRO A 147 -31.44 42.55 25.23
CA PRO A 147 -31.75 42.99 23.87
C PRO A 147 -30.98 42.12 22.86
N VAL A 148 -31.69 41.54 21.90
CA VAL A 148 -31.23 40.35 21.16
C VAL A 148 -31.11 40.58 19.65
N PHE A 149 -29.87 40.69 19.17
CA PHE A 149 -29.53 40.54 17.74
C PHE A 149 -29.11 39.09 17.39
N THR A 150 -29.03 38.21 18.39
CA THR A 150 -28.82 36.76 18.21
C THR A 150 -30.13 36.07 17.84
N ALA A 151 -30.11 35.00 17.03
CA ALA A 151 -31.26 34.09 17.01
C ALA A 151 -31.22 33.21 18.27
N SER A 152 -32.38 32.86 18.82
CA SER A 152 -32.48 31.92 19.96
C SER A 152 -31.75 30.61 19.64
N PRO A 153 -31.09 29.94 20.61
CA PRO A 153 -30.41 28.67 20.33
C PRO A 153 -31.31 27.59 19.72
N ASN A 154 -32.62 27.65 19.94
CA ASN A 154 -33.56 26.56 19.63
C ASN A 154 -34.23 26.64 18.25
N ASP A 155 -34.11 27.76 17.51
CA ASP A 155 -34.83 28.01 16.25
C ASP A 155 -34.01 27.64 14.99
N GLU A 156 -33.43 26.43 14.94
CA GLU A 156 -32.72 25.96 13.73
C GLU A 156 -33.65 25.43 12.63
N SER A 157 -34.89 25.04 12.97
CA SER A 157 -35.83 24.33 12.07
C SER A 157 -36.73 25.22 11.20
N LEU A 158 -36.61 26.55 11.27
CA LEU A 158 -37.56 27.50 10.65
C LEU A 158 -36.95 28.44 9.59
N CYS A 159 -35.62 28.48 9.44
CA CYS A 159 -34.93 29.54 8.70
C CYS A 159 -34.45 29.16 7.28
N GLU A 160 -35.02 28.12 6.64
CA GLU A 160 -34.58 27.68 5.30
C GLU A 160 -34.96 28.68 4.19
N ASN A 161 -36.17 29.23 4.22
CA ASN A 161 -36.73 30.12 3.17
C ASN A 161 -36.80 31.61 3.59
N ILE A 162 -36.12 32.00 4.67
CA ILE A 162 -36.20 33.35 5.25
C ILE A 162 -34.96 34.17 4.90
N TRP A 163 -35.19 35.35 4.35
CA TRP A 163 -34.20 36.41 4.13
C TRP A 163 -34.50 37.58 5.07
N ILE A 164 -33.49 38.14 5.72
CA ILE A 164 -33.62 39.33 6.56
C ILE A 164 -33.26 40.56 5.73
N LEU A 165 -34.15 41.55 5.69
CA LEU A 165 -33.86 42.87 5.11
C LEU A 165 -33.03 43.68 6.12
N ASP A 166 -31.76 43.89 5.83
CA ASP A 166 -30.79 44.48 6.77
C ASP A 166 -30.15 45.76 6.21
N SER A 167 -30.06 46.80 7.02
CA SER A 167 -29.38 48.06 6.72
C SER A 167 -27.92 48.10 7.17
N GLY A 168 -27.48 47.15 8.02
CA GLY A 168 -26.08 46.99 8.42
C GLY A 168 -25.21 46.25 7.39
N ALA A 169 -25.79 45.31 6.64
CA ALA A 169 -25.10 44.54 5.61
C ALA A 169 -24.63 45.41 4.43
N SER A 170 -23.33 45.36 4.13
CA SER A 170 -22.68 46.08 3.01
C SER A 170 -22.75 45.37 1.66
N CYS A 171 -23.24 44.12 1.63
CA CYS A 171 -23.56 43.37 0.42
C CYS A 171 -24.73 42.41 0.68
N HIS A 172 -25.36 41.89 -0.37
CA HIS A 172 -26.27 40.76 -0.24
C HIS A 172 -25.47 39.50 0.12
N MET A 173 -25.99 38.64 1.00
CA MET A 173 -25.34 37.40 1.41
C MET A 173 -26.36 36.26 1.54
N ALA A 174 -25.97 35.04 1.16
CA ALA A 174 -26.77 33.84 1.36
C ALA A 174 -25.90 32.70 1.93
N LYS A 175 -26.47 31.91 2.84
CA LYS A 175 -25.78 30.82 3.53
C LYS A 175 -25.78 29.52 2.71
N ASP A 176 -26.89 29.21 2.03
CA ASP A 176 -27.06 27.96 1.30
C ASP A 176 -26.69 28.13 -0.18
N SER A 177 -26.02 27.13 -0.76
CA SER A 177 -25.65 27.15 -2.19
C SER A 177 -26.87 27.09 -3.12
N VAL A 178 -27.99 26.54 -2.63
CA VAL A 178 -29.26 26.33 -3.35
C VAL A 178 -29.87 27.61 -3.93
N TRP A 179 -29.54 28.77 -3.35
CA TRP A 179 -30.04 30.07 -3.84
C TRP A 179 -29.41 30.50 -5.17
N PHE A 180 -28.20 30.00 -5.50
CA PHE A 180 -27.37 30.52 -6.58
C PHE A 180 -27.56 29.74 -7.89
N GLU A 181 -27.69 30.47 -9.01
CA GLU A 181 -27.62 29.88 -10.35
C GLU A 181 -26.19 29.42 -10.69
N LYS A 182 -25.19 30.19 -10.23
CA LYS A 182 -23.77 29.86 -10.34
C LYS A 182 -22.98 30.64 -9.27
N ILE A 183 -22.04 29.96 -8.62
CA ILE A 183 -21.07 30.57 -7.70
C ILE A 183 -19.70 30.60 -8.38
N LEU A 184 -19.06 31.76 -8.39
CA LEU A 184 -17.64 31.93 -8.71
C LEU A 184 -16.86 31.82 -7.38
N LEU A 185 -16.09 30.74 -7.23
CA LEU A 185 -15.35 30.46 -6.01
C LEU A 185 -14.18 31.44 -5.84
N GLU A 186 -14.25 32.25 -4.79
CA GLU A 186 -13.26 33.28 -4.46
C GLU A 186 -13.35 33.56 -2.96
N ARG A 187 -12.34 33.14 -2.19
CA ARG A 187 -12.36 33.31 -0.72
C ARG A 187 -12.01 34.73 -0.31
N LYS A 188 -12.88 35.36 0.50
CA LYS A 188 -12.68 36.70 1.08
C LYS A 188 -13.18 36.77 2.52
N ASP A 189 -12.44 37.48 3.37
CA ASP A 189 -12.86 37.82 4.73
C ASP A 189 -14.03 38.82 4.70
N ILE A 190 -15.16 38.48 5.32
CA ILE A 190 -16.23 39.41 5.69
C ILE A 190 -16.10 39.70 7.18
N TYR A 191 -16.11 40.99 7.53
CA TYR A 191 -15.97 41.47 8.91
C TYR A 191 -17.36 41.71 9.48
N LEU A 192 -17.65 41.12 10.65
CA LEU A 192 -18.92 41.32 11.35
C LEU A 192 -18.88 42.56 12.25
N ALA A 193 -20.07 42.98 12.73
CA ALA A 193 -20.23 44.08 13.66
C ALA A 193 -19.80 43.70 15.11
N GLY A 194 -18.51 43.43 15.27
CA GLY A 194 -17.85 43.11 16.54
C GLY A 194 -16.33 43.08 16.33
N LYS A 195 -15.55 43.42 17.36
CA LYS A 195 -14.08 43.39 17.22
C LYS A 195 -13.59 42.00 16.83
N ASP A 196 -12.77 41.97 15.79
CA ASP A 196 -11.97 40.82 15.33
C ASP A 196 -12.76 39.55 14.91
N LEU A 197 -14.09 39.64 14.86
CA LEU A 197 -14.96 38.59 14.30
C LEU A 197 -15.00 38.64 12.77
N LYS A 198 -14.46 37.59 12.14
CA LYS A 198 -14.50 37.35 10.69
C LYS A 198 -15.35 36.14 10.35
N ILE A 199 -16.04 36.19 9.21
CA ILE A 199 -16.63 35.03 8.54
C ILE A 199 -16.10 34.94 7.10
N ILE A 200 -16.00 33.73 6.57
CA ILE A 200 -15.40 33.49 5.24
C ILE A 200 -16.51 33.47 4.19
N CYS A 201 -16.45 34.43 3.26
CA CYS A 201 -17.12 34.30 1.97
C CYS A 201 -16.36 33.27 1.14
N GLU A 202 -17.03 32.26 0.60
CA GLU A 202 -16.41 31.22 -0.24
C GLU A 202 -16.55 31.48 -1.75
N GLY A 203 -17.42 32.42 -2.14
CA GLY A 203 -17.56 32.86 -3.52
C GLY A 203 -18.69 33.86 -3.71
N PHE A 204 -18.85 34.36 -4.93
CA PHE A 204 -19.88 35.33 -5.29
C PHE A 204 -20.71 34.84 -6.48
N GLY A 205 -21.97 35.25 -6.56
CA GLY A 205 -22.84 34.81 -7.64
C GLY A 205 -24.16 35.56 -7.75
N THR A 206 -25.03 35.03 -8.59
CA THR A 206 -26.39 35.54 -8.80
C THR A 206 -27.40 34.56 -8.24
N VAL A 207 -28.27 35.07 -7.37
CA VAL A 207 -29.39 34.34 -6.78
C VAL A 207 -30.64 34.52 -7.64
N LYS A 208 -31.35 33.43 -7.88
CA LYS A 208 -32.66 33.42 -8.53
C LYS A 208 -33.69 32.83 -7.59
N ALA A 209 -34.65 33.66 -7.20
CA ALA A 209 -35.66 33.33 -6.21
C ALA A 209 -37.05 33.73 -6.71
N LYS A 210 -38.08 33.23 -6.04
CA LYS A 210 -39.48 33.56 -6.31
C LYS A 210 -40.09 34.16 -5.06
N THR A 211 -40.83 35.27 -5.20
CA THR A 211 -41.56 35.85 -4.07
C THR A 211 -42.74 34.96 -3.72
N VAL A 212 -42.95 34.69 -2.42
CA VAL A 212 -44.12 33.91 -1.98
C VAL A 212 -45.40 34.69 -2.29
N SER A 213 -46.44 33.99 -2.74
CA SER A 213 -47.72 34.61 -3.08
C SER A 213 -48.35 35.24 -1.83
N THR A 214 -48.74 36.52 -1.92
CA THR A 214 -49.40 37.23 -0.82
C THR A 214 -50.66 37.95 -1.33
N LYS A 215 -51.47 38.47 -0.40
CA LYS A 215 -52.76 39.15 -0.66
C LYS A 215 -52.68 40.40 -1.57
N TYR A 216 -51.48 40.76 -2.05
CA TYR A 216 -51.18 41.99 -2.78
C TYR A 216 -50.56 41.77 -4.17
N GLY A 217 -50.38 40.51 -4.62
CA GLY A 217 -49.91 40.24 -5.98
C GLY A 217 -49.52 38.79 -6.24
N ASN A 218 -49.56 38.41 -7.51
CA ASN A 218 -49.06 37.11 -7.99
C ASN A 218 -47.55 36.97 -7.72
N PRO A 219 -47.05 35.76 -7.43
CA PRO A 219 -45.64 35.52 -7.12
C PRO A 219 -44.74 35.86 -8.32
N LEU A 220 -43.68 36.62 -8.07
CA LEU A 220 -42.74 37.12 -9.09
C LEU A 220 -41.40 36.41 -8.98
N ASN A 221 -40.83 36.04 -10.13
CA ASN A 221 -39.43 35.60 -10.20
C ASN A 221 -38.53 36.83 -10.10
N ILE A 222 -37.60 36.83 -9.14
CA ILE A 222 -36.65 37.91 -8.87
C ILE A 222 -35.21 37.39 -9.04
N THR A 223 -34.32 38.27 -9.48
CA THR A 223 -32.89 37.98 -9.64
C THR A 223 -32.09 38.99 -8.84
N ILE A 224 -31.20 38.49 -7.97
CA ILE A 224 -30.36 39.28 -7.08
C ILE A 224 -28.91 38.98 -7.45
N GLU A 225 -28.24 39.91 -8.14
CA GLU A 225 -26.85 39.73 -8.59
C GLU A 225 -25.86 40.28 -7.54
N ASN A 226 -24.65 39.74 -7.53
CA ASN A 226 -23.56 40.08 -6.60
C ASN A 226 -23.88 39.71 -5.13
N VAL A 227 -24.45 38.52 -4.94
CA VAL A 227 -24.65 37.91 -3.62
C VAL A 227 -23.38 37.17 -3.21
N SER A 228 -23.01 37.29 -1.94
CA SER A 228 -21.90 36.58 -1.31
C SER A 228 -22.38 35.22 -0.79
N TYR A 229 -21.68 34.13 -1.12
CA TYR A 229 -21.94 32.80 -0.55
C TYR A 229 -21.14 32.63 0.75
N VAL A 230 -21.84 32.57 1.87
CA VAL A 230 -21.26 32.65 3.22
C VAL A 230 -21.90 31.59 4.13
N PRO A 231 -21.46 30.32 4.09
CA PRO A 231 -22.08 29.20 4.81
C PRO A 231 -22.19 29.36 6.33
N GLN A 232 -21.42 30.30 6.88
CA GLN A 232 -21.33 30.60 8.31
C GLN A 232 -22.45 31.55 8.78
N LEU A 233 -23.30 32.06 7.87
CA LEU A 233 -24.47 32.86 8.22
C LEU A 233 -25.64 32.00 8.69
N ARG A 234 -26.37 32.49 9.69
CA ARG A 234 -27.53 31.78 10.26
C ARG A 234 -28.82 31.95 9.46
N CYS A 235 -28.97 33.11 8.81
CA CYS A 235 -30.07 33.48 7.92
C CYS A 235 -29.50 34.25 6.71
N ASN A 236 -30.22 34.24 5.59
CA ASN A 236 -29.82 35.01 4.40
C ASN A 236 -30.05 36.52 4.62
N LEU A 237 -29.21 37.38 4.05
CA LEU A 237 -29.21 38.84 4.27
C LEU A 237 -29.40 39.59 2.96
N LEU A 238 -30.45 40.40 2.89
CA LEU A 238 -30.70 41.32 1.78
C LEU A 238 -30.33 42.75 2.21
N SER A 239 -29.14 43.21 1.83
CA SER A 239 -28.71 44.60 2.05
C SER A 239 -29.70 45.63 1.46
N VAL A 240 -30.19 46.52 2.32
CA VAL A 240 -30.98 47.71 1.94
C VAL A 240 -30.13 48.65 1.07
N ILE A 241 -28.84 48.82 1.40
CA ILE A 241 -27.93 49.74 0.70
C ILE A 241 -27.78 49.30 -0.75
N CYS A 242 -27.48 48.02 -1.00
CA CYS A 242 -27.31 47.51 -2.37
C CYS A 242 -28.60 47.56 -3.21
N LEU A 243 -29.79 47.50 -2.58
CA LEU A 243 -31.05 47.76 -3.27
C LEU A 243 -31.18 49.22 -3.70
N MET A 244 -30.84 50.16 -2.81
CA MET A 244 -30.87 51.60 -3.10
C MET A 244 -29.86 51.99 -4.17
N ASP A 245 -28.63 51.46 -4.11
CA ASP A 245 -27.60 51.65 -5.15
C ASP A 245 -28.05 51.13 -6.52
N LYS A 246 -28.79 50.00 -6.54
CA LYS A 246 -29.43 49.47 -7.75
C LYS A 246 -30.72 50.20 -8.13
N GLY A 247 -31.12 51.25 -7.41
CA GLY A 247 -32.26 52.12 -7.75
C GLY A 247 -33.64 51.60 -7.37
N TYR A 248 -33.74 50.62 -6.47
CA TYR A 248 -35.00 50.19 -5.88
C TYR A 248 -35.47 51.21 -4.82
N LYS A 249 -36.77 51.46 -4.75
CA LYS A 249 -37.38 52.40 -3.81
C LYS A 249 -37.98 51.64 -2.64
N ILE A 250 -37.57 52.01 -1.43
CA ILE A 250 -37.94 51.34 -0.19
C ILE A 250 -38.84 52.28 0.62
N LYS A 251 -40.02 51.82 1.04
CA LYS A 251 -40.98 52.59 1.85
C LYS A 251 -41.42 51.78 3.07
N SER A 252 -41.30 52.34 4.27
CA SER A 252 -41.83 51.75 5.49
C SER A 252 -43.32 52.06 5.68
N ASP A 253 -44.04 51.13 6.29
CA ASP A 253 -45.33 51.34 6.95
C ASP A 253 -45.32 50.68 8.34
N ASN A 254 -46.37 50.90 9.14
CA ASN A 254 -46.41 50.41 10.54
C ASN A 254 -46.27 48.87 10.66
N ASN A 255 -46.54 48.12 9.59
CA ASN A 255 -46.59 46.67 9.56
C ASN A 255 -45.42 46.04 8.76
N GLY A 256 -44.47 46.84 8.24
CA GLY A 256 -43.30 46.32 7.51
C GLY A 256 -42.70 47.30 6.49
N VAL A 257 -42.00 46.77 5.50
CA VAL A 257 -41.27 47.57 4.50
C VAL A 257 -41.55 47.08 3.08
N LEU A 258 -42.08 47.97 2.25
CA LEU A 258 -42.43 47.75 0.84
C LEU A 258 -41.22 48.05 -0.07
N ILE A 259 -40.91 47.13 -0.98
CA ILE A 259 -39.79 47.25 -1.93
C ILE A 259 -40.35 47.36 -3.36
N TYR A 260 -40.09 48.50 -4.00
CA TYR A 260 -40.52 48.83 -5.35
C TYR A 260 -39.33 48.88 -6.32
N ASP A 261 -39.54 48.51 -7.57
CA ASP A 261 -38.54 48.67 -8.63
C ASP A 261 -38.42 50.12 -9.15
N LYS A 262 -37.52 50.33 -10.12
CA LYS A 262 -37.29 51.61 -10.80
C LYS A 262 -38.57 52.18 -11.45
N SER A 263 -39.47 51.31 -11.87
CA SER A 263 -40.74 51.60 -12.54
C SER A 263 -41.90 51.84 -11.56
N ASN A 264 -41.61 51.97 -10.25
CA ASN A 264 -42.59 52.07 -9.15
C ASN A 264 -43.51 50.83 -9.00
N LYS A 265 -43.16 49.68 -9.58
CA LYS A 265 -43.92 48.43 -9.38
C LYS A 265 -43.51 47.79 -8.06
N LEU A 266 -44.48 47.37 -7.25
CA LEU A 266 -44.21 46.63 -6.00
C LEU A 266 -43.66 45.24 -6.34
N ILE A 267 -42.51 44.89 -5.75
CA ILE A 267 -41.86 43.58 -5.95
C ILE A 267 -42.13 42.65 -4.78
N THR A 268 -42.01 43.15 -3.54
CA THR A 268 -42.27 42.38 -2.31
C THR A 268 -42.47 43.29 -1.09
N LYS A 269 -42.93 42.71 0.02
CA LYS A 269 -42.97 43.34 1.34
C LYS A 269 -42.17 42.50 2.34
N ALA A 270 -41.28 43.14 3.09
CA ALA A 270 -40.69 42.58 4.31
C ALA A 270 -41.66 42.80 5.48
N PHE A 271 -41.93 41.76 6.26
CA PHE A 271 -42.86 41.78 7.39
C PHE A 271 -42.13 41.97 8.71
N LYS A 272 -42.72 42.73 9.63
CA LYS A 272 -42.11 43.02 10.94
C LYS A 272 -42.43 41.92 11.96
N ASN A 273 -41.57 40.91 12.03
CA ASN A 273 -41.70 39.76 12.95
C ASN A 273 -40.55 39.73 13.96
N ASN A 274 -40.83 39.42 15.22
CA ASN A 274 -39.81 39.18 16.28
C ASN A 274 -38.68 40.23 16.35
N GLY A 275 -39.01 41.51 16.10
CA GLY A 275 -38.05 42.63 16.08
C GLY A 275 -37.22 42.78 14.80
N ARG A 276 -37.48 41.98 13.77
CA ARG A 276 -36.75 41.93 12.48
C ARG A 276 -37.67 42.22 11.30
N LEU A 277 -37.07 42.40 10.11
CA LEU A 277 -37.77 42.55 8.84
C LEU A 277 -37.52 41.31 7.98
N GLU A 278 -38.53 40.44 7.88
CA GLU A 278 -38.44 39.14 7.22
C GLU A 278 -39.06 39.15 5.83
N LEU A 279 -38.33 38.58 4.87
CA LEU A 279 -38.73 38.35 3.48
C LEU A 279 -38.81 36.85 3.23
N TYR A 280 -39.96 36.39 2.76
CA TYR A 280 -40.17 34.99 2.39
C TYR A 280 -39.97 34.83 0.88
N PHE A 281 -38.94 34.07 0.53
CA PHE A 281 -38.61 33.72 -0.84
C PHE A 281 -38.53 32.19 -0.97
N GLU A 282 -38.80 31.67 -2.15
CA GLU A 282 -38.53 30.28 -2.52
C GLU A 282 -37.33 30.27 -3.47
N PRO A 283 -36.33 29.37 -3.31
CA PRO A 283 -35.27 29.23 -4.30
C PRO A 283 -35.87 28.65 -5.60
N LEU A 284 -35.51 29.21 -6.76
CA LEU A 284 -36.00 28.68 -8.05
C LEU A 284 -35.34 27.34 -8.43
N TYR A 285 -34.30 26.93 -7.70
CA TYR A 285 -33.65 25.63 -7.80
C TYR A 285 -33.82 24.89 -6.47
N ASN A 286 -34.77 23.94 -6.40
CA ASN A 286 -35.13 23.27 -5.16
C ASN A 286 -35.02 21.74 -5.26
N SER A 287 -33.77 21.23 -5.26
CA SER A 287 -33.46 19.80 -5.18
C SER A 287 -31.98 19.51 -4.87
N GLU A 288 -31.70 18.75 -3.80
CA GLU A 288 -30.59 17.78 -3.66
C GLU A 288 -29.24 18.08 -4.36
N CYS A 289 -28.51 19.13 -3.97
CA CYS A 289 -27.15 19.42 -4.50
C CYS A 289 -26.11 19.78 -3.42
N TYR A 290 -25.43 18.78 -2.86
CA TYR A 290 -24.09 18.93 -2.27
C TYR A 290 -23.18 17.79 -2.77
N PHE A 291 -22.01 18.15 -3.29
CA PHE A 291 -20.97 17.25 -3.82
C PHE A 291 -21.43 16.20 -4.86
N SER A 292 -22.34 16.59 -5.75
CA SER A 292 -22.13 16.31 -7.18
C SER A 292 -21.23 17.39 -7.78
N ASN A 293 -20.41 17.05 -8.76
CA ASN A 293 -19.77 18.03 -9.64
C ASN A 293 -20.84 18.92 -10.32
N PRO A 294 -20.50 20.14 -10.77
CA PRO A 294 -21.35 20.93 -11.68
C PRO A 294 -21.34 20.30 -13.08
N SER A 295 -21.97 19.14 -13.19
CA SER A 295 -22.05 18.31 -14.38
C SER A 295 -23.40 17.56 -14.42
N ASN A 296 -24.49 18.35 -14.42
CA ASN A 296 -25.67 18.00 -15.21
C ASN A 296 -25.40 18.20 -16.72
N SER A 297 -24.23 17.77 -17.17
CA SER A 297 -24.01 17.33 -18.53
C SER A 297 -24.72 15.99 -18.68
N ASN A 298 -25.27 15.72 -19.85
CA ASN A 298 -25.81 14.40 -20.20
C ASN A 298 -24.69 13.33 -20.08
N TYR A 299 -23.44 13.75 -20.33
CA TYR A 299 -22.22 12.96 -20.19
C TYR A 299 -22.07 12.25 -18.82
N ASP A 300 -22.27 12.93 -17.68
CA ASP A 300 -22.04 12.35 -16.34
C ASP A 300 -23.09 11.29 -15.99
N ILE A 301 -24.36 11.61 -16.26
CA ILE A 301 -25.47 10.68 -16.06
C ILE A 301 -25.23 9.41 -16.91
N TRP A 302 -24.75 9.57 -18.14
CA TRP A 302 -24.33 8.45 -18.98
C TRP A 302 -23.05 7.75 -18.49
N HIS A 303 -22.08 8.46 -17.90
CA HIS A 303 -20.87 7.87 -17.34
C HIS A 303 -21.22 6.87 -16.22
N SER A 304 -22.06 7.26 -15.26
CA SER A 304 -22.57 6.35 -14.20
C SER A 304 -23.43 5.22 -14.78
N ARG A 305 -24.39 5.52 -15.68
CA ARG A 305 -25.22 4.50 -16.36
C ARG A 305 -24.39 3.47 -17.14
N LEU A 306 -23.22 3.85 -17.67
CA LEU A 306 -22.31 2.99 -18.44
C LEU A 306 -21.18 2.36 -17.59
N CYS A 307 -21.39 2.22 -16.27
CA CYS A 307 -20.43 1.62 -15.33
C CYS A 307 -19.07 2.37 -15.27
N HIS A 308 -19.14 3.70 -15.27
CA HIS A 308 -17.98 4.60 -15.23
C HIS A 308 -17.07 4.42 -16.46
N LEU A 309 -17.66 4.38 -17.65
CA LEU A 309 -16.94 4.10 -18.90
C LEU A 309 -15.87 5.17 -19.18
N ASN A 310 -14.66 4.75 -19.53
CA ASN A 310 -13.55 5.65 -19.81
C ASN A 310 -13.88 6.62 -20.98
N ALA A 311 -13.48 7.89 -20.86
CA ALA A 311 -13.79 8.96 -21.81
C ALA A 311 -13.52 8.62 -23.29
N LYS A 312 -12.44 7.89 -23.60
CA LYS A 312 -12.12 7.46 -24.99
C LYS A 312 -13.17 6.52 -25.58
N TYR A 313 -13.85 5.74 -24.74
CA TYR A 313 -14.95 4.86 -25.14
C TYR A 313 -16.33 5.54 -24.99
N MET A 314 -16.49 6.52 -24.08
CA MET A 314 -17.67 7.41 -24.06
C MET A 314 -17.82 8.19 -25.36
N LEU A 315 -16.72 8.73 -25.91
CA LEU A 315 -16.76 9.44 -27.20
C LEU A 315 -17.24 8.56 -28.37
N LYS A 316 -16.99 7.24 -28.31
CA LYS A 316 -17.52 6.24 -29.27
C LYS A 316 -18.99 5.89 -29.06
N MET A 317 -19.63 6.38 -27.99
CA MET A 317 -21.04 6.12 -27.68
C MET A 317 -21.98 7.21 -28.21
N LYS A 318 -21.47 8.30 -28.79
CA LYS A 318 -22.27 9.41 -29.36
C LYS A 318 -23.31 8.95 -30.38
N ASP A 319 -23.04 7.87 -31.12
CA ASP A 319 -23.99 7.34 -32.09
C ASP A 319 -25.18 6.59 -31.45
N TYR A 320 -25.13 6.30 -30.15
CA TYR A 320 -26.10 5.48 -29.41
C TYR A 320 -26.75 6.23 -28.23
N ILE A 321 -26.10 7.27 -27.72
CA ILE A 321 -26.55 8.13 -26.62
C ILE A 321 -26.16 9.59 -26.87
N ASP A 322 -27.02 10.50 -26.42
CA ASP A 322 -26.76 11.93 -26.43
C ASP A 322 -25.80 12.31 -25.29
N ILE A 323 -24.66 12.94 -25.62
CA ILE A 323 -23.64 13.40 -24.66
C ILE A 323 -22.93 14.67 -25.14
N ASP A 324 -22.70 15.59 -24.20
CA ASP A 324 -22.03 16.87 -24.42
C ASP A 324 -20.53 16.74 -24.79
N GLY A 325 -19.89 17.89 -25.07
CA GLY A 325 -18.45 17.98 -25.29
C GLY A 325 -17.62 17.61 -24.06
N VAL A 326 -16.50 16.90 -24.26
CA VAL A 326 -15.65 16.41 -23.17
C VAL A 326 -14.50 17.38 -22.92
N ASN A 327 -14.55 18.11 -21.81
CA ASN A 327 -13.44 18.86 -21.22
C ASN A 327 -13.27 18.46 -19.75
N ASP A 328 -12.05 18.08 -19.34
CA ASP A 328 -11.57 17.91 -17.96
C ASP A 328 -12.49 17.20 -16.94
N PHE A 329 -13.31 16.25 -17.40
CA PHE A 329 -14.11 15.39 -16.53
C PHE A 329 -13.24 14.55 -15.59
N LYS A 330 -13.44 14.71 -14.27
CA LYS A 330 -12.80 13.94 -13.19
C LYS A 330 -13.86 13.22 -12.36
N CYS A 331 -13.58 11.99 -11.98
CA CYS A 331 -14.52 11.14 -11.24
C CYS A 331 -13.80 10.35 -10.16
N GLU A 332 -14.03 10.73 -8.89
CA GLU A 332 -13.48 10.07 -7.72
C GLU A 332 -13.76 8.55 -7.69
N THR A 333 -14.95 8.12 -8.13
CA THR A 333 -15.26 6.69 -8.27
C THR A 333 -14.36 6.00 -9.31
N CYS A 334 -14.02 6.65 -10.43
CA CYS A 334 -13.03 6.11 -11.36
C CYS A 334 -11.65 6.02 -10.72
N ASP A 335 -11.19 7.10 -10.08
CA ASP A 335 -9.84 7.17 -9.54
C ASP A 335 -9.64 6.14 -8.42
N ILE A 336 -10.59 6.00 -7.50
CA ILE A 336 -10.54 5.01 -6.42
C ILE A 336 -10.70 3.57 -6.94
N SER A 337 -11.69 3.29 -7.80
CA SER A 337 -12.01 1.90 -8.19
C SER A 337 -11.26 1.36 -9.42
N LYS A 338 -10.47 2.19 -10.14
CA LYS A 338 -9.84 1.82 -11.41
C LYS A 338 -8.33 2.07 -11.50
N ILE A 339 -7.68 2.56 -10.44
CA ILE A 339 -6.21 2.54 -10.29
C ILE A 339 -5.67 1.15 -10.68
N THR A 340 -4.69 1.12 -11.57
CA THR A 340 -3.96 -0.11 -11.92
C THR A 340 -2.54 0.19 -12.38
N ARG A 341 -1.62 -0.73 -12.10
CA ARG A 341 -0.28 -0.74 -12.74
C ARG A 341 -0.44 -1.03 -14.24
N LYS A 342 0.50 -0.52 -15.05
CA LYS A 342 0.47 -0.67 -16.52
C LYS A 342 0.52 -2.15 -16.92
N THR A 343 -0.28 -2.53 -17.93
CA THR A 343 -0.27 -3.87 -18.54
C THR A 343 0.64 -3.94 -19.76
N HIS A 344 1.09 -5.15 -20.09
CA HIS A 344 1.88 -5.49 -21.27
C HIS A 344 1.12 -5.25 -22.59
N PRO A 345 1.80 -5.16 -23.76
CA PRO A 345 1.16 -5.02 -25.07
C PRO A 345 0.27 -6.22 -25.43
N ASN A 346 -0.75 -5.98 -26.26
CA ASN A 346 -1.60 -7.05 -26.80
C ASN A 346 -0.89 -7.79 -27.94
N ILE A 347 -1.03 -9.12 -27.96
CA ILE A 347 -1.28 -9.85 -29.21
C ILE A 347 -2.78 -9.63 -29.53
N ASP A 348 -3.10 -9.15 -30.74
CA ASP A 348 -4.48 -9.08 -31.26
C ASP A 348 -4.55 -9.89 -32.56
N VAL A 349 -5.12 -11.09 -32.48
CA VAL A 349 -5.60 -11.87 -33.64
C VAL A 349 -7.05 -12.25 -33.34
N ASN A 350 -7.99 -11.83 -34.18
CA ASN A 350 -9.33 -12.41 -34.20
C ASN A 350 -9.29 -13.63 -35.12
N GLN A 351 -9.75 -14.77 -34.63
CA GLN A 351 -9.69 -16.04 -35.37
C GLN A 351 -11.07 -16.50 -35.86
N SER A 352 -12.16 -16.06 -35.21
CA SER A 352 -13.54 -16.35 -35.62
C SER A 352 -14.05 -15.43 -36.73
N SER A 353 -14.88 -15.98 -37.59
CA SER A 353 -15.59 -15.37 -38.72
C SER A 353 -17.10 -15.15 -38.47
N GLU A 354 -17.70 -15.89 -37.52
CA GLU A 354 -19.13 -15.78 -37.20
C GLU A 354 -19.43 -15.97 -35.70
N ILE A 355 -20.65 -15.58 -35.26
CA ILE A 355 -21.11 -15.82 -33.87
C ILE A 355 -21.23 -17.33 -33.57
N LEU A 356 -21.04 -17.69 -32.30
CA LEU A 356 -20.95 -19.06 -31.77
C LEU A 356 -19.78 -19.91 -32.29
N GLU A 357 -19.00 -19.47 -33.28
CA GLU A 357 -17.86 -20.24 -33.81
C GLU A 357 -16.83 -20.60 -32.73
N LEU A 358 -16.51 -19.65 -31.85
CA LEU A 358 -15.62 -19.85 -30.72
C LEU A 358 -16.19 -19.16 -29.47
N ILE A 359 -16.45 -19.96 -28.44
CA ILE A 359 -16.83 -19.51 -27.10
C ILE A 359 -15.66 -19.74 -26.15
N HIS A 360 -15.23 -18.70 -25.43
CA HIS A 360 -14.31 -18.84 -24.30
C HIS A 360 -15.10 -18.95 -22.99
N ALA A 361 -14.70 -19.84 -22.07
CA ALA A 361 -15.25 -19.94 -20.71
C ALA A 361 -14.17 -19.71 -19.62
N ASP A 362 -14.61 -19.22 -18.46
CA ASP A 362 -13.80 -18.99 -17.25
C ASP A 362 -14.74 -18.93 -16.01
N LEU A 363 -14.33 -19.49 -14.86
CA LEU A 363 -15.11 -19.54 -13.62
C LEU A 363 -14.42 -18.73 -12.50
N CYS A 364 -15.00 -17.58 -12.13
CA CYS A 364 -14.46 -16.71 -11.09
C CYS A 364 -15.13 -16.96 -9.72
N GLY A 365 -14.33 -17.31 -8.72
CA GLY A 365 -14.74 -17.42 -7.31
C GLY A 365 -13.83 -18.36 -6.50
N PRO A 366 -14.11 -18.59 -5.21
CA PRO A 366 -15.29 -18.12 -4.47
C PRO A 366 -15.16 -16.66 -4.05
N ILE A 367 -16.26 -15.90 -4.19
CA ILE A 367 -16.39 -14.54 -3.66
C ILE A 367 -17.06 -14.60 -2.29
N GLN A 368 -16.48 -13.88 -1.32
CA GLN A 368 -17.06 -13.71 0.02
C GLN A 368 -17.41 -12.22 0.24
N PRO A 369 -18.52 -11.91 0.94
CA PRO A 369 -19.56 -12.81 1.41
C PRO A 369 -20.38 -13.42 0.26
N GLU A 370 -21.15 -14.46 0.57
CA GLU A 370 -22.15 -15.00 -0.36
C GLU A 370 -23.10 -13.90 -0.85
N SER A 371 -23.46 -13.95 -2.13
CA SER A 371 -24.40 -13.00 -2.73
C SER A 371 -25.81 -13.13 -2.13
N TYR A 372 -26.68 -12.15 -2.37
CA TYR A 372 -28.08 -12.19 -1.92
C TYR A 372 -28.88 -13.40 -2.46
N GLY A 373 -28.41 -14.05 -3.52
CA GLY A 373 -28.98 -15.31 -4.05
C GLY A 373 -28.32 -16.60 -3.54
N GLY A 374 -27.34 -16.51 -2.64
CA GLY A 374 -26.53 -17.63 -2.15
C GLY A 374 -25.46 -18.13 -3.13
N ALA A 375 -25.26 -17.44 -4.26
CA ALA A 375 -24.17 -17.76 -5.19
C ALA A 375 -22.81 -17.34 -4.62
N LYS A 376 -21.78 -18.13 -4.97
CA LYS A 376 -20.37 -18.02 -4.53
C LYS A 376 -19.42 -17.80 -5.71
N TYR A 377 -19.77 -18.32 -6.88
CA TYR A 377 -18.98 -18.23 -8.11
C TYR A 377 -19.80 -17.55 -9.20
N PHE A 378 -19.13 -17.01 -10.21
CA PHE A 378 -19.78 -16.67 -11.47
C PHE A 378 -18.96 -17.15 -12.67
N MET A 379 -19.66 -17.76 -13.62
CA MET A 379 -19.10 -18.25 -14.87
C MET A 379 -19.29 -17.17 -15.94
N VAL A 380 -18.23 -16.88 -16.69
CA VAL A 380 -18.30 -16.00 -17.87
C VAL A 380 -18.14 -16.85 -19.12
N LEU A 381 -19.06 -16.66 -20.06
CA LEU A 381 -18.91 -17.10 -21.44
C LEU A 381 -18.69 -15.87 -22.34
N VAL A 382 -17.70 -15.92 -23.21
CA VAL A 382 -17.35 -14.86 -24.17
C VAL A 382 -17.40 -15.39 -25.58
N ASP A 383 -18.23 -14.79 -26.43
CA ASP A 383 -18.24 -15.06 -27.87
C ASP A 383 -17.11 -14.27 -28.57
N ASP A 384 -16.27 -14.95 -29.35
CA ASP A 384 -15.07 -14.37 -29.95
C ASP A 384 -15.40 -13.28 -30.99
N PHE A 385 -16.37 -13.56 -31.86
CA PHE A 385 -16.71 -12.75 -33.03
C PHE A 385 -17.45 -11.45 -32.69
N SER A 386 -18.46 -11.50 -31.83
CA SER A 386 -19.17 -10.32 -31.33
C SER A 386 -18.44 -9.65 -30.16
N GLY A 387 -17.77 -10.42 -29.30
CA GLY A 387 -17.28 -9.96 -28.01
C GLY A 387 -18.39 -9.77 -26.97
N MET A 388 -19.53 -10.48 -27.12
CA MET A 388 -20.60 -10.57 -26.13
C MET A 388 -20.13 -11.34 -24.90
N TYR A 389 -20.55 -10.89 -23.72
CA TYR A 389 -20.33 -11.57 -22.43
C TYR A 389 -21.67 -12.10 -21.90
N PHE A 390 -21.67 -13.33 -21.39
CA PHE A 390 -22.81 -13.92 -20.68
C PHE A 390 -22.31 -14.37 -19.30
N THR A 391 -23.01 -13.96 -18.24
CA THR A 391 -22.67 -14.36 -16.86
C THR A 391 -23.72 -15.26 -16.26
N TYR A 392 -23.29 -16.29 -15.55
CA TYR A 392 -24.14 -17.17 -14.75
C TYR A 392 -23.62 -17.20 -13.31
N PHE A 393 -24.48 -17.42 -12.33
CA PHE A 393 -24.15 -17.36 -10.90
C PHE A 393 -24.41 -18.72 -10.27
N LEU A 394 -23.39 -19.27 -9.60
CA LEU A 394 -23.35 -20.66 -9.16
C LEU A 394 -23.14 -20.72 -7.65
N LYS A 395 -23.75 -21.69 -6.98
CA LYS A 395 -23.48 -21.95 -5.56
C LYS A 395 -22.25 -22.84 -5.39
N ASN A 396 -22.07 -23.79 -6.29
CA ASN A 396 -20.98 -24.78 -6.32
C ASN A 396 -20.38 -24.87 -7.73
N LYS A 397 -19.14 -25.35 -7.86
CA LYS A 397 -18.47 -25.51 -9.17
C LYS A 397 -19.21 -26.50 -10.09
N ASN A 398 -19.85 -27.53 -9.55
CA ASN A 398 -20.48 -28.61 -10.31
C ASN A 398 -21.67 -28.13 -11.20
N GLU A 399 -22.24 -26.96 -10.92
CA GLU A 399 -23.34 -26.37 -11.70
C GLU A 399 -22.90 -25.90 -13.12
N VAL A 400 -21.59 -25.90 -13.43
CA VAL A 400 -21.02 -25.47 -14.73
C VAL A 400 -21.57 -26.26 -15.92
N PHE A 401 -21.71 -27.59 -15.79
CA PHE A 401 -22.20 -28.46 -16.87
C PHE A 401 -23.63 -28.08 -17.28
N ASP A 402 -24.55 -28.02 -16.32
CA ASP A 402 -25.96 -27.72 -16.56
C ASP A 402 -26.13 -26.33 -17.18
N ILE A 403 -25.33 -25.36 -16.72
CA ILE A 403 -25.31 -23.99 -17.23
C ILE A 403 -24.82 -23.93 -18.68
N PHE A 404 -23.76 -24.69 -19.04
CA PHE A 404 -23.27 -24.73 -20.42
C PHE A 404 -24.27 -25.43 -21.36
N SER A 405 -24.86 -26.55 -20.93
CA SER A 405 -25.90 -27.27 -21.68
C SER A 405 -27.14 -26.40 -21.95
N GLN A 406 -27.59 -25.66 -20.94
CA GLN A 406 -28.67 -24.67 -21.08
C GLN A 406 -28.28 -23.48 -21.96
N PHE A 407 -27.04 -22.98 -21.85
CA PHE A 407 -26.52 -21.90 -22.70
C PHE A 407 -26.52 -22.31 -24.18
N LYS A 408 -25.93 -23.47 -24.50
CA LYS A 408 -25.88 -24.02 -25.87
C LYS A 408 -27.29 -24.14 -26.44
N THR A 409 -28.16 -24.90 -25.77
CA THR A 409 -29.52 -25.18 -26.23
C THR A 409 -30.32 -23.88 -26.45
N LYS A 410 -30.16 -22.88 -25.56
CA LYS A 410 -30.83 -21.59 -25.68
C LYS A 410 -30.30 -20.73 -26.83
N TYR A 411 -28.98 -20.60 -26.97
CA TYR A 411 -28.41 -19.64 -27.93
C TYR A 411 -28.26 -20.19 -29.35
N GLU A 412 -28.04 -21.49 -29.52
CA GLU A 412 -28.11 -22.10 -30.87
C GLU A 412 -29.50 -21.92 -31.47
N ASN A 413 -30.56 -22.21 -30.69
CA ASN A 413 -31.96 -22.05 -31.10
C ASN A 413 -32.45 -20.58 -31.19
N LEU A 414 -31.68 -19.61 -30.69
CA LEU A 414 -31.98 -18.17 -30.82
C LEU A 414 -31.24 -17.49 -31.97
N THR A 415 -30.32 -18.19 -32.64
CA THR A 415 -29.43 -17.60 -33.67
C THR A 415 -29.34 -18.43 -34.96
N ASP A 416 -29.91 -19.63 -34.99
CA ASP A 416 -29.77 -20.63 -36.06
C ASP A 416 -28.29 -20.90 -36.43
N LYS A 417 -27.43 -20.86 -35.41
CA LYS A 417 -25.99 -21.16 -35.47
C LYS A 417 -25.64 -22.23 -34.45
N ARG A 418 -24.54 -22.95 -34.68
CA ARG A 418 -24.02 -23.98 -33.76
C ARG A 418 -22.73 -23.52 -33.11
N ILE A 419 -22.51 -23.94 -31.87
CA ILE A 419 -21.19 -23.81 -31.25
C ILE A 419 -20.25 -24.77 -31.97
N LYS A 420 -19.14 -24.28 -32.52
CA LYS A 420 -18.11 -25.14 -33.15
C LYS A 420 -16.99 -25.46 -32.17
N LYS A 421 -16.57 -24.47 -31.38
CA LYS A 421 -15.44 -24.57 -30.45
C LYS A 421 -15.77 -23.98 -29.08
N LEU A 422 -15.37 -24.69 -28.03
CA LEU A 422 -15.32 -24.21 -26.65
C LEU A 422 -13.84 -24.14 -26.23
N ARG A 423 -13.37 -22.98 -25.75
CA ARG A 423 -12.03 -22.82 -25.17
C ARG A 423 -12.14 -22.55 -23.66
N THR A 424 -11.47 -23.36 -22.85
CA THR A 424 -11.43 -23.22 -21.39
C THR A 424 -9.99 -23.32 -20.89
N ASP A 425 -9.77 -22.92 -19.64
CA ASP A 425 -8.59 -23.33 -18.89
C ASP A 425 -8.69 -24.82 -18.49
N ASN A 426 -7.64 -25.35 -17.85
CA ASN A 426 -7.61 -26.73 -17.34
C ASN A 426 -8.27 -26.88 -15.97
N GLY A 427 -9.25 -26.02 -15.63
CA GLY A 427 -10.02 -26.13 -14.38
C GLY A 427 -10.81 -27.44 -14.35
N LEU A 428 -10.83 -28.13 -13.21
CA LEU A 428 -11.53 -29.42 -13.04
C LEU A 428 -13.06 -29.30 -13.23
N GLU A 429 -13.60 -28.08 -13.08
CA GLU A 429 -14.97 -27.72 -13.48
C GLU A 429 -15.26 -27.85 -14.99
N PHE A 430 -14.24 -27.72 -15.84
CA PHE A 430 -14.33 -27.88 -17.31
C PHE A 430 -13.68 -29.18 -17.80
N VAL A 431 -12.71 -29.74 -17.06
CA VAL A 431 -12.07 -31.02 -17.36
C VAL A 431 -12.75 -32.14 -16.57
N ASN A 432 -13.88 -32.62 -17.08
CA ASN A 432 -14.59 -33.80 -16.57
C ASN A 432 -15.29 -34.57 -17.69
N GLU A 433 -15.40 -35.88 -17.49
CA GLU A 433 -15.99 -36.84 -18.43
C GLU A 433 -17.39 -36.43 -18.90
N GLN A 434 -18.26 -36.01 -17.98
CA GLN A 434 -19.63 -35.59 -18.29
C GLN A 434 -19.67 -34.45 -19.33
N LEU A 435 -18.81 -33.44 -19.21
CA LEU A 435 -18.73 -32.34 -20.17
C LEU A 435 -18.04 -32.78 -21.47
N ASP A 436 -16.92 -33.52 -21.40
CA ASP A 436 -16.20 -33.97 -22.59
C ASP A 436 -17.08 -34.90 -23.47
N THR A 437 -17.84 -35.84 -22.88
CA THR A 437 -18.82 -36.68 -23.59
C THR A 437 -19.96 -35.85 -24.22
N TYR A 438 -20.48 -34.84 -23.51
CA TYR A 438 -21.53 -33.97 -24.05
C TYR A 438 -21.04 -33.08 -25.21
N LEU A 439 -19.79 -32.61 -25.15
CA LEU A 439 -19.15 -31.85 -26.23
C LEU A 439 -18.92 -32.75 -27.46
N ALA A 440 -18.39 -33.96 -27.25
CA ALA A 440 -18.21 -34.96 -28.31
C ALA A 440 -19.54 -35.33 -29.00
N ASN A 441 -20.57 -35.67 -28.23
CA ASN A 441 -21.93 -35.94 -28.73
C ASN A 441 -22.58 -34.73 -29.42
N SER A 442 -22.11 -33.52 -29.13
CA SER A 442 -22.55 -32.28 -29.78
C SER A 442 -21.73 -31.89 -31.02
N GLY A 443 -20.62 -32.58 -31.31
CA GLY A 443 -19.66 -32.17 -32.34
C GLY A 443 -18.87 -30.89 -32.02
N ILE A 444 -18.78 -30.49 -30.74
CA ILE A 444 -18.00 -29.31 -30.31
C ILE A 444 -16.56 -29.71 -30.03
N PHE A 445 -15.61 -29.02 -30.64
CA PHE A 445 -14.19 -29.20 -30.34
C PHE A 445 -13.79 -28.43 -29.07
N HIS A 446 -13.16 -29.13 -28.12
CA HIS A 446 -12.75 -28.58 -26.83
C HIS A 446 -11.27 -28.13 -26.85
N GLU A 447 -11.06 -26.83 -27.03
CA GLU A 447 -9.73 -26.19 -26.96
C GLU A 447 -9.32 -25.97 -25.49
N LYS A 448 -8.69 -26.96 -24.87
CA LYS A 448 -8.12 -26.82 -23.52
C LYS A 448 -6.80 -26.03 -23.59
N THR A 449 -6.56 -25.07 -22.70
CA THR A 449 -5.30 -24.29 -22.69
C THR A 449 -4.07 -25.18 -22.44
N ILE A 450 -2.92 -24.84 -23.02
CA ILE A 450 -1.65 -25.45 -22.61
C ILE A 450 -1.36 -25.06 -21.15
N PRO A 451 -0.99 -26.01 -20.26
CA PRO A 451 -0.55 -25.70 -18.89
C PRO A 451 0.54 -24.61 -18.88
N TYR A 452 0.46 -23.70 -17.89
CA TYR A 452 1.37 -22.55 -17.73
C TYR A 452 1.28 -21.48 -18.83
N ASN A 453 0.27 -21.55 -19.70
CA ASN A 453 0.02 -20.56 -20.76
C ASN A 453 -1.46 -20.11 -20.79
N SER A 454 -1.95 -19.57 -19.67
CA SER A 454 -3.34 -19.06 -19.55
C SER A 454 -3.64 -17.87 -20.47
N GLU A 455 -2.60 -17.19 -21.00
CA GLU A 455 -2.74 -16.13 -22.01
C GLU A 455 -3.57 -16.58 -23.22
N SER A 456 -3.54 -17.89 -23.54
CA SER A 456 -4.35 -18.51 -24.60
C SER A 456 -5.88 -18.47 -24.38
N ASN A 457 -6.34 -18.30 -23.13
CA ASN A 457 -7.73 -17.98 -22.76
C ASN A 457 -7.92 -16.50 -22.33
N GLY A 458 -6.94 -15.63 -22.60
CA GLY A 458 -6.89 -14.22 -22.19
C GLY A 458 -7.99 -13.29 -22.77
N LYS A 459 -9.03 -13.83 -23.43
CA LYS A 459 -10.30 -13.14 -23.72
C LYS A 459 -11.32 -13.29 -22.59
N ALA A 460 -11.39 -14.44 -21.92
CA ALA A 460 -12.26 -14.65 -20.76
C ALA A 460 -11.69 -14.03 -19.47
N GLU A 461 -10.40 -14.23 -19.18
CA GLU A 461 -9.70 -13.52 -18.07
C GLU A 461 -9.91 -11.99 -18.16
N ARG A 462 -9.82 -11.46 -19.40
CA ARG A 462 -9.99 -10.05 -19.72
C ARG A 462 -11.43 -9.59 -19.51
N ALA A 463 -12.41 -10.46 -19.77
CA ALA A 463 -13.81 -10.21 -19.45
C ALA A 463 -14.02 -10.16 -17.94
N ASN A 464 -13.55 -11.15 -17.19
CA ASN A 464 -13.58 -11.18 -15.71
C ASN A 464 -12.98 -9.91 -15.11
N ARG A 465 -11.77 -9.52 -15.55
CA ARG A 465 -11.09 -8.29 -15.11
C ARG A 465 -11.85 -6.99 -15.45
N ILE A 466 -12.61 -6.96 -16.55
CA ILE A 466 -13.48 -5.81 -16.90
C ILE A 466 -14.75 -5.80 -16.02
N LEU A 467 -15.38 -6.97 -15.85
CA LEU A 467 -16.62 -7.12 -15.11
C LEU A 467 -16.45 -6.79 -13.63
N LEU A 468 -15.41 -7.33 -12.99
CA LEU A 468 -15.04 -7.07 -11.59
C LEU A 468 -14.74 -5.59 -11.33
N LYS A 469 -13.90 -4.95 -12.17
CA LYS A 469 -13.60 -3.51 -12.02
C LYS A 469 -14.86 -2.65 -12.08
N ARG A 470 -15.74 -2.90 -13.06
CA ARG A 470 -17.03 -2.21 -13.19
C ARG A 470 -17.94 -2.48 -11.98
N ALA A 471 -18.04 -3.72 -11.51
CA ALA A 471 -18.84 -4.06 -10.33
C ALA A 471 -18.34 -3.36 -9.05
N LYS A 472 -17.01 -3.28 -8.85
CA LYS A 472 -16.40 -2.48 -7.77
C LYS A 472 -16.80 -1.00 -7.88
N SER A 473 -16.77 -0.38 -9.06
CA SER A 473 -17.27 0.99 -9.26
C SER A 473 -18.76 1.18 -8.94
N LEU A 474 -19.61 0.28 -9.43
CA LEU A 474 -21.08 0.36 -9.26
C LEU A 474 -21.49 0.26 -7.78
N LEU A 475 -20.97 -0.75 -7.08
CA LEU A 475 -21.23 -0.93 -5.64
C LEU A 475 -20.68 0.26 -4.83
N TYR A 476 -19.53 0.85 -5.22
CA TYR A 476 -18.90 1.94 -4.50
C TYR A 476 -19.71 3.25 -4.64
N GLU A 477 -20.06 3.65 -5.87
CA GLU A 477 -20.90 4.82 -6.11
C GLU A 477 -22.25 4.73 -5.38
N SER A 478 -22.85 3.53 -5.38
CA SER A 478 -24.14 3.25 -4.76
C SER A 478 -24.12 3.00 -3.25
N GLU A 479 -22.94 2.85 -2.65
CA GLU A 479 -22.72 2.44 -1.24
C GLU A 479 -23.45 1.14 -0.85
N LEU A 480 -23.70 0.24 -1.80
CA LEU A 480 -24.39 -1.02 -1.53
C LEU A 480 -23.45 -2.07 -0.90
N PRO A 481 -23.89 -2.80 0.15
CA PRO A 481 -23.10 -3.87 0.77
C PRO A 481 -22.65 -4.94 -0.23
N LEU A 482 -21.49 -5.55 0.03
CA LEU A 482 -20.85 -6.47 -0.93
C LEU A 482 -21.71 -7.69 -1.29
N LYS A 483 -22.71 -8.07 -0.48
CA LYS A 483 -23.72 -9.11 -0.80
C LYS A 483 -24.51 -8.84 -2.10
N PHE A 484 -24.49 -7.62 -2.63
CA PHE A 484 -25.06 -7.28 -3.95
C PHE A 484 -24.11 -7.55 -5.15
N TRP A 485 -22.93 -8.17 -4.94
CA TRP A 485 -21.92 -8.38 -5.99
C TRP A 485 -22.44 -9.11 -7.23
N ALA A 486 -23.30 -10.12 -7.08
CA ALA A 486 -23.84 -10.87 -8.23
C ALA A 486 -24.70 -9.97 -9.13
N GLU A 487 -25.52 -9.10 -8.56
CA GLU A 487 -26.35 -8.16 -9.32
C GLU A 487 -25.48 -7.05 -9.95
N ALA A 488 -24.43 -6.59 -9.26
CA ALA A 488 -23.46 -5.65 -9.83
C ALA A 488 -22.67 -6.25 -11.01
N ILE A 489 -22.30 -7.54 -10.95
CA ILE A 489 -21.69 -8.29 -12.07
C ILE A 489 -22.71 -8.50 -13.21
N ASN A 490 -23.97 -8.81 -12.90
CA ASN A 490 -25.05 -8.94 -13.88
C ASN A 490 -25.26 -7.62 -14.66
N PHE A 491 -25.41 -6.50 -13.95
CA PHE A 491 -25.50 -5.15 -14.52
C PHE A 491 -24.25 -4.82 -15.34
N SER A 492 -23.06 -5.07 -14.79
CA SER A 492 -21.77 -4.89 -15.46
C SER A 492 -21.67 -5.66 -16.78
N THR A 493 -22.26 -6.87 -16.85
CA THR A 493 -22.33 -7.71 -18.05
C THR A 493 -23.28 -7.11 -19.08
N GLN A 494 -24.51 -6.79 -18.67
CA GLN A 494 -25.52 -6.19 -19.54
C GLN A 494 -25.02 -4.88 -20.17
N VAL A 495 -24.32 -4.03 -19.40
CA VAL A 495 -23.69 -2.79 -19.91
C VAL A 495 -22.41 -3.07 -20.70
N SER A 496 -21.67 -4.15 -20.44
CA SER A 496 -20.50 -4.54 -21.25
C SER A 496 -20.88 -4.90 -22.69
N ASN A 497 -22.07 -5.47 -22.89
CA ASN A 497 -22.57 -5.85 -24.21
C ASN A 497 -23.06 -4.66 -25.03
N VAL A 498 -23.41 -3.54 -24.39
CA VAL A 498 -23.80 -2.27 -25.04
C VAL A 498 -22.75 -1.17 -24.94
N THR A 499 -21.47 -1.52 -24.77
CA THR A 499 -20.34 -0.57 -24.81
C THR A 499 -19.23 -1.05 -25.74
N PRO A 500 -18.40 -0.15 -26.32
CA PRO A 500 -17.55 -0.50 -27.44
C PRO A 500 -16.31 -1.28 -27.00
N ARG A 501 -15.84 -2.21 -27.85
CA ARG A 501 -14.61 -2.98 -27.62
C ARG A 501 -13.41 -2.33 -28.31
N LYS A 502 -12.19 -2.70 -27.89
CA LYS A 502 -10.97 -2.43 -28.69
C LYS A 502 -11.03 -3.28 -29.96
N GLY A 503 -10.69 -2.71 -31.12
CA GLY A 503 -10.59 -3.47 -32.38
C GLY A 503 -11.93 -3.91 -33.00
N LYS A 504 -13.06 -3.37 -32.56
CA LYS A 504 -14.39 -3.57 -33.18
C LYS A 504 -15.07 -2.23 -33.40
N GLU A 505 -15.83 -2.12 -34.49
CA GLU A 505 -16.56 -0.90 -34.87
C GLU A 505 -17.89 -0.80 -34.13
N LYS A 506 -18.68 -1.88 -34.21
CA LYS A 506 -19.99 -2.03 -33.56
C LYS A 506 -19.86 -2.48 -32.10
N ILE A 507 -20.86 -2.15 -31.29
CA ILE A 507 -21.01 -2.69 -29.93
C ILE A 507 -21.44 -4.17 -29.99
N PRO A 508 -21.03 -5.03 -29.03
CA PRO A 508 -21.28 -6.48 -29.10
C PRO A 508 -22.73 -6.88 -29.35
N LEU A 509 -23.69 -6.20 -28.72
CA LEU A 509 -25.12 -6.48 -28.89
C LEU A 509 -25.63 -6.17 -30.31
N GLU A 510 -25.06 -5.15 -30.98
CA GLU A 510 -25.41 -4.89 -32.38
C GLU A 510 -24.78 -5.94 -33.31
N THR A 511 -23.54 -6.36 -33.06
CA THR A 511 -22.91 -7.46 -33.82
C THR A 511 -23.66 -8.79 -33.65
N TRP A 512 -24.24 -9.04 -32.47
CA TRP A 512 -25.00 -10.25 -32.16
C TRP A 512 -26.41 -10.27 -32.75
N ILE A 513 -27.14 -9.15 -32.69
CA ILE A 513 -28.56 -9.06 -33.12
C ILE A 513 -28.69 -8.52 -34.57
N GLY A 514 -27.61 -7.98 -35.14
CA GLY A 514 -27.63 -7.30 -36.44
C GLY A 514 -28.37 -5.96 -36.44
N LYS A 515 -28.85 -5.47 -35.28
CA LYS A 515 -29.72 -4.30 -35.15
C LYS A 515 -29.26 -3.39 -34.00
N LYS A 516 -29.20 -2.08 -34.28
CA LYS A 516 -28.74 -1.05 -33.35
C LYS A 516 -29.69 -0.87 -32.16
N PRO A 517 -29.25 -1.08 -30.90
CA PRO A 517 -30.11 -1.01 -29.72
C PRO A 517 -30.36 0.43 -29.25
N LYS A 518 -31.56 0.68 -28.69
CA LYS A 518 -31.90 1.95 -28.01
C LYS A 518 -31.56 1.84 -26.52
N LEU A 519 -30.74 2.75 -25.99
CA LEU A 519 -30.15 2.60 -24.64
C LEU A 519 -30.85 3.37 -23.52
N ASN A 520 -31.94 4.11 -23.80
CA ASN A 520 -32.65 4.96 -22.84
C ASN A 520 -33.24 4.21 -21.62
N TYR A 521 -33.34 2.88 -21.68
CA TYR A 521 -33.73 2.01 -20.56
C TYR A 521 -32.63 1.89 -19.48
N LEU A 522 -31.38 2.23 -19.78
CA LEU A 522 -30.30 2.18 -18.80
C LEU A 522 -30.54 3.21 -17.68
N LYS A 523 -30.36 2.79 -16.43
CA LYS A 523 -30.54 3.60 -15.22
C LYS A 523 -29.36 3.38 -14.27
N LYS A 524 -28.98 4.41 -13.51
CA LYS A 524 -27.89 4.35 -12.53
C LYS A 524 -28.10 3.19 -11.55
N PHE A 525 -27.09 2.31 -11.42
CA PHE A 525 -27.14 1.20 -10.47
C PHE A 525 -27.23 1.73 -9.03
N GLY A 526 -28.04 1.06 -8.21
CA GLY A 526 -28.23 1.45 -6.81
C GLY A 526 -29.04 2.72 -6.59
N CYS A 527 -29.62 3.33 -7.63
CA CYS A 527 -30.53 4.46 -7.47
C CYS A 527 -31.90 4.06 -6.91
N VAL A 528 -32.68 5.05 -6.46
CA VAL A 528 -34.02 4.82 -5.90
C VAL A 528 -35.04 4.53 -6.99
N ALA A 529 -35.83 3.48 -6.79
CA ALA A 529 -37.00 3.15 -7.60
C ALA A 529 -38.29 3.19 -6.76
N TYR A 530 -39.38 3.61 -7.37
CA TYR A 530 -40.74 3.57 -6.83
C TYR A 530 -41.60 2.70 -7.73
N PHE A 531 -42.02 1.53 -7.24
CA PHE A 531 -42.71 0.51 -8.02
C PHE A 531 -44.15 0.27 -7.53
N HIS A 532 -45.03 -0.16 -8.44
CA HIS A 532 -46.45 -0.35 -8.15
C HIS A 532 -46.78 -1.75 -7.61
N VAL A 533 -47.20 -1.85 -6.34
CA VAL A 533 -47.64 -3.11 -5.71
C VAL A 533 -48.98 -3.59 -6.31
N PRO A 534 -49.22 -4.88 -6.61
CA PRO A 534 -50.54 -5.35 -7.07
C PRO A 534 -51.65 -5.07 -6.04
N LYS A 535 -52.89 -4.75 -6.49
CA LYS A 535 -54.04 -4.52 -5.58
C LYS A 535 -54.30 -5.69 -4.62
N VAL A 536 -54.04 -6.92 -5.07
CA VAL A 536 -54.20 -8.16 -4.28
C VAL A 536 -53.23 -8.23 -3.08
N MET A 537 -52.16 -7.41 -3.08
CA MET A 537 -51.15 -7.32 -2.02
C MET A 537 -51.27 -6.00 -1.23
N ARG A 538 -52.48 -5.43 -1.14
CA ARG A 538 -52.80 -4.18 -0.45
C ARG A 538 -54.11 -4.29 0.33
N ASN A 539 -54.16 -3.73 1.53
CA ASN A 539 -55.41 -3.40 2.22
C ASN A 539 -56.04 -2.12 1.62
N LYS A 540 -57.29 -1.83 1.99
CA LYS A 540 -58.08 -0.70 1.45
C LYS A 540 -57.43 0.69 1.65
N PHE A 541 -56.50 0.82 2.59
CA PHE A 541 -55.75 2.05 2.91
C PHE A 541 -54.24 1.97 2.59
N ASP A 542 -53.73 0.88 2.01
CA ASP A 542 -52.30 0.75 1.69
C ASP A 542 -51.91 1.61 0.47
N VAL A 543 -50.85 2.42 0.64
CA VAL A 543 -50.34 3.31 -0.43
C VAL A 543 -49.86 2.52 -1.66
N PRO A 544 -50.05 3.07 -2.89
CA PRO A 544 -49.84 2.27 -4.09
C PRO A 544 -48.38 2.04 -4.48
N GLY A 545 -47.52 3.04 -4.25
CA GLY A 545 -46.09 2.95 -4.55
C GLY A 545 -45.29 2.40 -3.37
N ARG A 546 -44.31 1.53 -3.64
CA ARG A 546 -43.30 1.09 -2.66
C ARG A 546 -41.91 1.48 -3.14
N ARG A 547 -41.04 1.89 -2.21
CA ARG A 547 -39.64 2.24 -2.49
C ARG A 547 -38.79 0.97 -2.58
N GLY A 548 -37.89 0.95 -3.55
CA GLY A 548 -36.85 -0.06 -3.71
C GLY A 548 -35.57 0.52 -4.32
N ILE A 549 -34.60 -0.34 -4.60
CA ILE A 549 -33.28 0.01 -5.15
C ILE A 549 -33.09 -0.68 -6.50
N VAL A 550 -32.62 0.04 -7.53
CA VAL A 550 -32.34 -0.53 -8.86
C VAL A 550 -31.10 -1.42 -8.81
N LEU A 551 -31.25 -2.69 -9.18
CA LEU A 551 -30.16 -3.67 -9.27
C LEU A 551 -29.80 -4.04 -10.72
N GLY A 552 -30.74 -3.92 -11.66
CA GLY A 552 -30.47 -4.09 -13.09
C GLY A 552 -31.71 -4.45 -13.90
N TYR A 553 -31.52 -5.22 -14.97
CA TYR A 553 -32.58 -5.57 -15.91
C TYR A 553 -32.90 -7.07 -15.81
N ALA A 554 -34.19 -7.42 -15.85
CA ALA A 554 -34.63 -8.80 -15.86
C ALA A 554 -34.12 -9.52 -17.12
N ARG A 555 -33.75 -10.80 -17.00
CA ARG A 555 -33.10 -11.55 -18.10
C ARG A 555 -34.10 -12.03 -19.15
N ASP A 556 -35.21 -12.62 -18.69
CA ASP A 556 -36.20 -13.28 -19.54
C ASP A 556 -37.55 -12.55 -19.56
N ARG A 557 -37.60 -11.31 -19.02
CA ARG A 557 -38.80 -10.49 -18.89
C ARG A 557 -38.48 -9.02 -19.18
N ARG A 558 -39.46 -8.28 -19.73
CA ARG A 558 -39.31 -6.83 -19.99
C ARG A 558 -39.57 -6.01 -18.72
N GLY A 559 -38.61 -6.03 -17.79
CA GLY A 559 -38.67 -5.32 -16.51
C GLY A 559 -37.29 -5.06 -15.89
N TYR A 560 -37.28 -4.44 -14.72
CA TYR A 560 -36.08 -4.14 -13.93
C TYR A 560 -36.05 -5.01 -12.67
N ARG A 561 -34.85 -5.41 -12.26
CA ARG A 561 -34.59 -6.08 -10.98
C ARG A 561 -34.46 -5.01 -9.90
N ILE A 562 -35.32 -5.09 -8.88
CA ILE A 562 -35.42 -4.12 -7.79
C ILE A 562 -35.30 -4.83 -6.45
N TYR A 563 -34.54 -4.25 -5.51
CA TYR A 563 -34.60 -4.64 -4.11
C TYR A 563 -35.78 -3.95 -3.40
N ASP A 564 -36.80 -4.70 -2.99
CA ASP A 564 -37.86 -4.21 -2.10
C ASP A 564 -37.28 -4.00 -0.69
N ILE A 565 -37.12 -2.74 -0.29
CA ILE A 565 -36.50 -2.37 0.99
C ILE A 565 -37.37 -2.82 2.19
N LYS A 566 -38.70 -2.82 2.05
CA LYS A 566 -39.64 -3.21 3.12
C LYS A 566 -39.58 -4.72 3.35
N ASN A 567 -39.60 -5.50 2.27
CA ASN A 567 -39.67 -6.96 2.34
C ASN A 567 -38.29 -7.67 2.30
N ARG A 568 -37.21 -6.93 2.03
CA ARG A 568 -35.84 -7.45 1.88
C ARG A 568 -35.76 -8.59 0.86
N LYS A 569 -36.32 -8.38 -0.34
CA LYS A 569 -36.32 -9.35 -1.45
C LYS A 569 -36.05 -8.66 -2.79
N ILE A 570 -35.40 -9.36 -3.70
CA ILE A 570 -35.27 -8.94 -5.09
C ILE A 570 -36.53 -9.35 -5.86
N ILE A 571 -37.12 -8.41 -6.60
CA ILE A 571 -38.31 -8.58 -7.41
C ILE A 571 -38.05 -8.11 -8.85
N GLU A 572 -38.90 -8.52 -9.79
CA GLU A 572 -38.88 -8.04 -11.18
C GLU A 572 -40.20 -7.32 -11.49
N GLU A 573 -40.12 -6.04 -11.87
CA GLU A 573 -41.29 -5.18 -12.12
C GLU A 573 -41.03 -4.29 -13.34
N ARG A 574 -42.09 -3.78 -13.98
CA ARG A 574 -42.04 -2.88 -15.15
C ARG A 574 -42.60 -1.48 -14.85
N SER A 575 -43.60 -1.38 -13.96
CA SER A 575 -44.28 -0.14 -13.62
C SER A 575 -43.54 0.62 -12.51
N ILE A 576 -42.47 1.33 -12.92
CA ILE A 576 -41.49 1.94 -12.03
C ILE A 576 -41.25 3.41 -12.40
N LYS A 577 -41.15 4.27 -11.38
CA LYS A 577 -40.54 5.60 -11.49
C LYS A 577 -39.16 5.58 -10.84
N PHE A 578 -38.15 6.15 -11.50
CA PHE A 578 -36.78 6.20 -11.00
C PHE A 578 -36.45 7.60 -10.46
N ASN A 579 -35.63 7.69 -9.41
CA ASN A 579 -34.86 8.89 -9.13
C ASN A 579 -33.37 8.53 -9.12
N GLU A 580 -32.63 9.08 -10.10
CA GLU A 580 -31.19 8.83 -10.29
C GLU A 580 -30.28 9.77 -9.48
N SER A 581 -30.81 10.81 -8.81
CA SER A 581 -30.05 11.60 -7.82
C SER A 581 -29.81 10.82 -6.52
N LEU A 582 -30.85 10.15 -6.02
CA LEU A 582 -30.85 9.48 -4.72
C LEU A 582 -30.16 8.11 -4.76
N LYS A 583 -29.20 7.90 -3.85
CA LYS A 583 -28.64 6.58 -3.53
C LYS A 583 -29.62 5.77 -2.69
N GLY A 584 -29.88 4.52 -3.10
CA GLY A 584 -30.74 3.59 -2.37
C GLY A 584 -30.17 3.14 -1.02
N SER A 585 -28.84 3.21 -0.83
CA SER A 585 -28.13 2.94 0.43
C SER A 585 -28.74 3.68 1.62
N THR A 586 -29.13 4.95 1.42
CA THR A 586 -29.70 5.83 2.44
C THR A 586 -30.95 5.28 3.15
N TYR A 587 -31.66 4.35 2.52
CA TYR A 587 -32.85 3.69 3.06
C TYR A 587 -32.58 2.28 3.64
N LEU A 588 -31.34 1.80 3.57
CA LEU A 588 -30.87 0.62 4.30
C LEU A 588 -30.39 1.10 5.68
N GLY A 589 -31.29 1.04 6.67
CA GLY A 589 -31.07 1.61 8.01
C GLY A 589 -29.73 1.23 8.65
N LYS A 590 -29.07 2.22 9.28
CA LYS A 590 -27.67 2.24 9.76
C LYS A 590 -27.15 0.90 10.31
N THR A 591 -26.73 0.05 9.39
CA THR A 591 -25.85 -1.09 9.65
C THR A 591 -24.43 -0.59 9.44
N LYS A 592 -23.45 -1.01 10.26
CA LYS A 592 -22.05 -0.59 10.04
C LYS A 592 -21.67 -0.95 8.60
N VAL A 593 -21.26 0.05 7.81
CA VAL A 593 -20.64 -0.21 6.51
C VAL A 593 -19.33 -0.91 6.82
N GLU A 594 -19.25 -2.20 6.49
CA GLU A 594 -18.00 -2.94 6.52
C GLU A 594 -17.03 -2.22 5.58
N THR A 595 -15.99 -1.61 6.17
CA THR A 595 -15.00 -0.84 5.41
C THR A 595 -14.38 -1.76 4.38
N TRP A 596 -14.48 -1.35 3.12
CA TRP A 596 -14.21 -2.18 1.97
C TRP A 596 -12.75 -2.65 1.95
N ASN A 597 -12.51 -3.89 2.40
CA ASN A 597 -11.24 -4.54 2.16
C ASN A 597 -11.17 -4.94 0.67
N ILE A 598 -10.61 -4.04 -0.14
CA ILE A 598 -10.51 -4.18 -1.60
C ILE A 598 -9.70 -5.43 -1.99
N ASP A 599 -8.79 -5.88 -1.12
CA ASP A 599 -7.83 -6.95 -1.34
C ASP A 599 -8.42 -8.36 -1.14
N SER A 600 -9.40 -8.52 -0.24
CA SER A 600 -10.12 -9.80 -0.06
C SER A 600 -10.97 -10.20 -1.28
N LEU A 601 -11.05 -9.32 -2.28
CA LEU A 601 -11.69 -9.51 -3.57
C LEU A 601 -10.66 -9.40 -4.72
N PHE A 602 -9.39 -9.68 -4.42
CA PHE A 602 -8.29 -9.84 -5.38
C PHE A 602 -7.44 -11.10 -5.11
N GLU A 603 -7.30 -11.55 -3.85
CA GLU A 603 -6.62 -12.82 -3.51
C GLU A 603 -7.14 -14.04 -4.30
N SER A 604 -8.39 -14.04 -4.77
CA SER A 604 -8.98 -15.14 -5.57
C SER A 604 -8.81 -15.04 -7.10
N THR A 605 -8.00 -14.10 -7.62
CA THR A 605 -7.80 -13.91 -9.07
C THR A 605 -6.36 -13.61 -9.51
N GLN A 606 -5.39 -13.65 -8.60
CA GLN A 606 -3.96 -13.56 -8.92
C GLN A 606 -3.13 -14.52 -8.07
N ASP A 607 -3.34 -15.83 -8.22
CA ASP A 607 -2.34 -16.90 -8.02
C ASP A 607 -2.97 -18.28 -8.36
N ILE A 608 -3.19 -18.54 -9.66
CA ILE A 608 -3.46 -19.90 -10.20
C ILE A 608 -2.65 -20.05 -11.51
N ASN A 609 -1.36 -20.33 -11.37
CA ASN A 609 -0.49 -20.78 -12.48
C ASN A 609 0.80 -21.49 -11.96
N GLU A 610 0.73 -22.15 -10.80
CA GLU A 610 1.69 -23.20 -10.39
C GLU A 610 0.89 -24.44 -9.93
N PHE A 611 1.07 -25.54 -10.66
CA PHE A 611 0.59 -26.92 -10.48
C PHE A 611 -0.40 -27.28 -9.35
N ASP A 612 -1.52 -27.91 -9.73
CA ASP A 612 -1.96 -29.13 -9.03
C ASP A 612 -2.62 -30.14 -10.00
N HIS A 613 -1.80 -31.00 -10.62
CA HIS A 613 -2.24 -32.20 -11.33
C HIS A 613 -1.67 -33.45 -10.64
N LYS A 614 -2.37 -33.93 -9.62
CA LYS A 614 -2.29 -35.33 -9.18
C LYS A 614 -3.60 -36.05 -9.49
N THR A 615 -3.83 -36.27 -10.78
CA THR A 615 -4.97 -37.05 -11.27
C THR A 615 -4.85 -38.50 -10.81
N LYS A 616 -5.69 -38.93 -9.86
CA LYS A 616 -5.92 -40.36 -9.62
C LYS A 616 -6.76 -40.90 -10.77
N VAL A 617 -6.24 -41.87 -11.50
CA VAL A 617 -7.03 -42.76 -12.35
C VAL A 617 -7.22 -44.06 -11.58
N ASN A 618 -8.48 -44.49 -11.45
CA ASN A 618 -8.80 -45.88 -11.11
C ASN A 618 -9.25 -46.59 -12.39
N HIS A 619 -9.00 -47.89 -12.46
CA HIS A 619 -9.23 -48.72 -13.64
C HIS A 619 -10.71 -48.76 -14.07
N LEU A 620 -10.91 -48.84 -15.38
CA LEU A 620 -11.77 -49.84 -16.01
C LEU A 620 -11.11 -50.29 -17.32
N GLU A 621 -11.17 -51.59 -17.59
CA GLU A 621 -10.56 -52.23 -18.77
C GLU A 621 -11.58 -52.30 -19.93
N ILE A 622 -11.12 -52.52 -21.18
CA ILE A 622 -11.67 -53.53 -22.11
C ILE A 622 -10.90 -53.54 -23.47
N SER A 623 -10.29 -54.70 -23.76
CA SER A 623 -10.07 -55.38 -25.06
C SER A 623 -9.29 -54.79 -26.25
N ALA A 624 -8.50 -55.70 -26.85
CA ALA A 624 -8.23 -55.92 -28.29
C ALA A 624 -7.06 -55.20 -29.01
N GLU A 625 -5.89 -55.85 -28.94
CA GLU A 625 -5.00 -56.29 -30.04
C GLU A 625 -5.56 -56.38 -31.49
N PRO A 626 -4.71 -56.58 -32.55
CA PRO A 626 -3.22 -56.60 -32.60
C PRO A 626 -2.61 -55.85 -33.84
N ALA A 627 -1.34 -56.16 -34.13
CA ALA A 627 -0.58 -56.01 -35.39
C ALA A 627 0.31 -54.74 -35.56
N ALA A 628 1.54 -54.84 -36.08
CA ALA A 628 2.41 -56.00 -36.30
C ALA A 628 3.87 -55.56 -36.59
N ASN A 629 4.84 -56.42 -36.25
CA ASN A 629 6.17 -56.59 -36.88
C ASN A 629 7.18 -55.41 -36.80
N GLU A 630 8.50 -55.61 -36.76
CA GLU A 630 9.28 -56.87 -36.79
C GLU A 630 10.68 -56.73 -36.16
N ASN A 631 11.22 -57.89 -35.73
CA ASN A 631 12.63 -58.28 -35.59
C ASN A 631 13.62 -57.35 -34.84
N ASN A 632 14.11 -57.68 -33.62
CA ASN A 632 14.82 -58.89 -33.10
C ASN A 632 16.35 -58.81 -33.22
N TYR A 633 17.06 -59.08 -32.10
CA TYR A 633 17.87 -60.30 -31.92
C TYR A 633 18.32 -60.47 -30.44
N SER A 634 17.82 -61.54 -29.80
CA SER A 634 18.51 -62.52 -28.91
C SER A 634 19.57 -62.00 -27.89
N ILE A 635 19.51 -62.21 -26.55
CA ILE A 635 19.00 -63.30 -25.66
C ILE A 635 19.62 -64.68 -25.99
N PRO A 636 20.36 -65.35 -25.06
CA PRO A 636 19.80 -66.26 -24.03
C PRO A 636 20.01 -65.75 -22.56
N PHE A 637 19.31 -66.16 -21.48
CA PHE A 637 18.85 -67.50 -20.96
C PHE A 637 20.03 -68.32 -20.35
N GLU A 638 19.99 -69.02 -19.18
CA GLU A 638 19.00 -69.65 -18.26
C GLU A 638 19.45 -69.45 -16.77
N THR A 639 18.68 -69.43 -15.65
CA THR A 639 17.67 -70.33 -14.99
C THR A 639 18.24 -71.69 -14.48
N PRO A 640 17.69 -72.39 -13.43
CA PRO A 640 16.41 -72.21 -12.70
C PRO A 640 16.46 -72.40 -11.13
N ASP A 641 15.26 -72.45 -10.49
CA ASP A 641 14.85 -73.11 -9.21
C ASP A 641 15.58 -72.83 -7.86
N ASP A 642 14.96 -72.67 -6.68
CA ASP A 642 13.58 -72.37 -6.17
C ASP A 642 13.75 -71.84 -4.68
N ALA A 643 12.88 -71.77 -3.65
CA ALA A 643 11.52 -72.26 -3.37
C ALA A 643 10.75 -71.48 -2.26
N THR A 644 9.42 -71.47 -2.39
CA THR A 644 8.35 -71.32 -1.36
C THR A 644 8.50 -70.33 -0.17
N ASN A 645 7.70 -69.24 -0.15
CA ASN A 645 6.53 -69.01 0.74
C ASN A 645 6.25 -67.56 1.23
N THR A 646 4.95 -67.25 1.27
CA THR A 646 4.20 -66.30 2.14
C THR A 646 4.31 -64.76 2.02
N VAL A 647 3.16 -64.18 1.66
CA VAL A 647 2.54 -62.92 2.19
C VAL A 647 3.18 -61.56 1.85
N GLY A 648 2.59 -60.90 0.85
CA GLY A 648 1.87 -59.63 1.02
C GLY A 648 2.66 -58.36 1.41
N GLY A 649 3.06 -57.57 0.42
CA GLY A 649 3.47 -56.19 0.60
C GLY A 649 3.79 -55.49 -0.72
N GLU A 650 2.88 -54.64 -1.22
CA GLU A 650 3.17 -53.77 -2.37
C GLU A 650 3.95 -52.52 -1.95
N ILE A 651 4.83 -52.06 -2.83
CA ILE A 651 5.81 -51.01 -2.58
C ILE A 651 5.43 -49.78 -3.40
N GLU A 652 5.00 -48.70 -2.75
CA GLU A 652 4.80 -47.40 -3.44
C GLU A 652 6.14 -46.79 -3.85
N THR A 653 6.27 -46.39 -5.12
CA THR A 653 7.45 -45.71 -5.65
C THR A 653 7.42 -44.20 -5.37
N PRO A 654 8.59 -43.51 -5.30
CA PRO A 654 8.64 -42.11 -4.88
C PRO A 654 8.19 -41.15 -5.98
N VAL A 655 7.44 -40.11 -5.61
CA VAL A 655 7.05 -38.99 -6.50
C VAL A 655 7.72 -37.69 -6.06
N ASP A 656 8.16 -36.89 -7.04
CA ASP A 656 9.02 -35.72 -6.87
C ASP A 656 8.56 -34.69 -5.82
N GLN A 657 9.55 -34.03 -5.21
CA GLN A 657 9.38 -33.01 -4.18
C GLN A 657 9.85 -31.64 -4.67
N ILE A 658 8.93 -30.67 -4.79
CA ILE A 658 9.28 -29.27 -5.09
C ILE A 658 9.63 -28.54 -3.77
N PRO A 659 10.86 -28.04 -3.56
CA PRO A 659 11.26 -27.42 -2.29
C PRO A 659 10.75 -25.98 -2.09
N VAL A 660 10.50 -25.61 -0.84
CA VAL A 660 10.12 -24.23 -0.47
C VAL A 660 11.36 -23.32 -0.46
N ARG A 661 11.45 -22.39 -1.43
CA ARG A 661 12.56 -21.43 -1.66
C ARG A 661 13.06 -20.60 -0.45
N ARG A 662 12.40 -20.66 0.72
CA ARG A 662 12.78 -19.90 1.93
C ARG A 662 13.76 -20.64 2.85
N SER A 663 13.82 -21.98 2.81
CA SER A 663 14.71 -22.77 3.68
C SER A 663 16.11 -23.00 3.10
N GLU A 664 16.29 -22.93 1.79
CA GLU A 664 17.54 -23.37 1.14
C GLU A 664 18.71 -22.40 1.31
N ARG A 665 18.44 -21.10 1.55
CA ARG A 665 19.47 -20.14 1.96
C ARG A 665 20.14 -20.49 3.30
N LEU A 666 19.57 -21.39 4.09
CA LEU A 666 20.21 -21.92 5.31
C LEU A 666 21.10 -23.15 5.05
N LYS A 667 20.96 -23.85 3.91
CA LYS A 667 21.90 -24.93 3.51
C LYS A 667 23.31 -24.35 3.24
N ALA A 668 23.39 -23.14 2.71
CA ALA A 668 24.67 -22.42 2.54
C ALA A 668 25.40 -22.12 3.88
N LYS A 669 24.70 -22.12 5.02
CA LYS A 669 25.28 -22.00 6.39
C LYS A 669 25.80 -23.37 6.91
N GLN A 670 25.93 -24.40 6.06
CA GLN A 670 26.26 -25.79 6.45
C GLN A 670 27.29 -26.53 5.56
N MET A 671 27.75 -25.99 4.43
CA MET A 671 28.80 -26.63 3.61
C MET A 671 30.20 -26.37 4.18
N SER A 672 30.53 -27.08 5.27
CA SER A 672 31.87 -27.06 5.89
C SER A 672 32.27 -28.41 6.52
N THR A 673 32.00 -29.53 5.81
CA THR A 673 32.62 -30.84 6.09
C THR A 673 32.60 -31.73 4.84
N ASN A 674 33.77 -32.15 4.36
CA ASN A 674 33.89 -33.34 3.51
C ASN A 674 33.83 -34.59 4.40
N LEU A 675 32.63 -35.03 4.78
CA LEU A 675 32.40 -36.35 5.35
C LEU A 675 31.36 -37.10 4.51
N ALA A 676 31.77 -38.24 3.95
CA ALA A 676 30.91 -39.16 3.22
C ALA A 676 30.07 -40.00 4.20
N CYS A 677 29.17 -39.33 4.93
CA CYS A 677 28.23 -39.94 5.87
C CYS A 677 26.81 -39.55 5.45
N ASN A 678 25.98 -40.54 5.12
CA ASN A 678 24.62 -40.30 4.63
C ASN A 678 23.72 -39.76 5.76
N VAL A 679 23.49 -38.45 5.78
CA VAL A 679 22.53 -37.80 6.69
C VAL A 679 21.13 -38.28 6.32
N PRO A 680 20.37 -38.91 7.24
CA PRO A 680 19.05 -39.45 6.92
C PRO A 680 18.05 -38.38 6.51
N ASN A 681 17.18 -38.72 5.55
CA ASN A 681 16.07 -37.88 5.09
C ASN A 681 14.75 -38.23 5.81
N SER A 682 14.68 -39.40 6.44
CA SER A 682 13.50 -39.90 7.16
C SER A 682 13.83 -40.60 8.49
N TYR A 683 12.82 -40.78 9.34
CA TYR A 683 12.93 -41.53 10.60
C TYR A 683 13.29 -43.01 10.38
N LEU A 684 12.73 -43.63 9.34
CA LEU A 684 12.98 -45.05 9.03
C LEU A 684 14.43 -45.26 8.55
N GLU A 685 14.93 -44.36 7.72
CA GLU A 685 16.31 -44.31 7.26
C GLU A 685 17.29 -44.05 8.41
N ALA A 686 16.95 -43.15 9.35
CA ALA A 686 17.74 -42.95 10.56
C ALA A 686 17.78 -44.22 11.43
N LYS A 687 16.64 -44.90 11.58
CA LYS A 687 16.51 -46.16 12.35
C LYS A 687 17.28 -47.33 11.72
N ASN A 688 17.40 -47.34 10.39
CA ASN A 688 18.13 -48.36 9.66
C ASN A 688 19.61 -47.98 9.43
N SER A 689 20.06 -46.80 9.89
CA SER A 689 21.45 -46.37 9.83
C SER A 689 22.30 -46.95 10.97
N ALA A 690 23.59 -47.19 10.74
CA ALA A 690 24.54 -47.63 11.77
C ALA A 690 24.60 -46.65 12.96
N ASP A 691 24.43 -45.36 12.68
CA ASP A 691 24.42 -44.27 13.65
C ASP A 691 23.09 -44.09 14.42
N TRP A 692 22.17 -45.06 14.36
CA TRP A 692 20.86 -44.94 15.01
C TRP A 692 20.93 -44.45 16.46
N GLN A 693 21.85 -44.97 17.28
CA GLN A 693 21.97 -44.56 18.68
C GLN A 693 22.25 -43.05 18.83
N ASN A 694 23.07 -42.49 17.93
CA ASN A 694 23.40 -41.06 17.90
C ASN A 694 22.19 -40.23 17.44
N TRP A 695 21.42 -40.71 16.45
CA TRP A 695 20.19 -40.06 16.00
C TRP A 695 19.05 -40.16 17.02
N GLU A 696 18.89 -41.29 17.71
CA GLU A 696 17.91 -41.50 18.76
C GLU A 696 18.19 -40.58 19.95
N PHE A 697 19.45 -40.48 20.38
CA PHE A 697 19.88 -39.53 21.39
C PHE A 697 19.60 -38.08 20.95
N ALA A 698 19.90 -37.71 19.70
CA ALA A 698 19.62 -36.38 19.18
C ALA A 698 18.11 -36.06 19.13
N MET A 699 17.24 -37.03 18.83
CA MET A 699 15.78 -36.87 18.87
C MET A 699 15.24 -36.75 20.29
N LYS A 700 15.76 -37.55 21.24
CA LYS A 700 15.43 -37.44 22.67
C LYS A 700 15.74 -36.05 23.22
N ASN A 701 16.94 -35.52 22.95
CA ASN A 701 17.33 -34.16 23.36
C ASN A 701 16.40 -33.06 22.80
N GLU A 702 15.90 -33.19 21.55
CA GLU A 702 14.91 -32.25 21.00
C GLU A 702 13.54 -32.41 21.70
N LEU A 703 13.08 -33.65 21.94
CA LEU A 703 11.83 -33.91 22.69
C LEU A 703 11.90 -33.38 24.12
N ASP A 704 13.01 -33.53 24.82
CA ASP A 704 13.20 -33.00 26.17
C ASP A 704 13.16 -31.47 26.19
N SER A 705 13.64 -30.80 25.13
CA SER A 705 13.46 -29.36 24.95
C SER A 705 11.98 -28.99 24.69
N LEU A 706 11.29 -29.72 23.81
CA LEU A 706 9.86 -29.50 23.52
C LEU A 706 8.98 -29.73 24.78
N ASN A 707 9.34 -30.71 25.61
CA ASN A 707 8.71 -30.98 26.91
C ASN A 707 9.02 -29.88 27.94
N LYS A 708 10.29 -29.45 28.07
CA LYS A 708 10.72 -28.32 28.92
C LYS A 708 9.92 -27.05 28.64
N HIS A 709 9.71 -26.74 27.35
CA HIS A 709 8.95 -25.56 26.91
C HIS A 709 7.42 -25.76 26.89
N LYS A 710 6.90 -26.94 27.29
CA LYS A 710 5.47 -27.30 27.30
C LYS A 710 4.77 -26.98 25.97
N VAL A 711 5.42 -27.39 24.87
CA VAL A 711 5.11 -26.94 23.51
C VAL A 711 3.73 -27.39 23.01
N TRP A 712 3.19 -28.49 23.53
CA TRP A 712 1.86 -28.99 23.19
C TRP A 712 1.12 -29.57 24.41
N GLU A 713 -0.21 -29.64 24.30
CA GLU A 713 -1.05 -30.50 25.14
C GLU A 713 -1.51 -31.72 24.33
N ILE A 714 -1.50 -32.90 24.96
CA ILE A 714 -2.03 -34.14 24.36
C ILE A 714 -3.55 -34.13 24.54
N VAL A 715 -4.29 -34.24 23.45
CA VAL A 715 -5.77 -34.23 23.43
C VAL A 715 -6.31 -35.29 22.48
N ASP A 716 -7.54 -35.73 22.72
CA ASP A 716 -8.24 -36.64 21.82
C ASP A 716 -8.50 -35.94 20.47
N ARG A 717 -8.38 -36.70 19.36
CA ARG A 717 -8.49 -36.15 18.00
C ARG A 717 -9.85 -35.48 17.77
N PRO A 718 -9.92 -34.16 17.49
CA PRO A 718 -11.20 -33.50 17.27
C PRO A 718 -11.85 -33.95 15.96
N ALA A 719 -13.19 -33.99 15.96
CA ALA A 719 -13.95 -34.29 14.77
C ALA A 719 -13.76 -33.22 13.69
N LYS A 720 -13.50 -33.64 12.44
CA LYS A 720 -13.38 -32.79 11.23
C LYS A 720 -12.26 -31.74 11.24
N THR A 721 -11.33 -31.74 12.20
CA THR A 721 -10.15 -30.83 12.16
C THR A 721 -9.05 -31.34 11.23
N LYS A 722 -8.44 -30.40 10.51
CA LYS A 722 -7.24 -30.60 9.69
C LYS A 722 -6.03 -30.81 10.61
N LEU A 723 -5.27 -31.89 10.40
CA LEU A 723 -4.07 -32.22 11.19
C LEU A 723 -2.81 -31.88 10.42
N VAL A 724 -1.85 -31.21 11.07
CA VAL A 724 -0.52 -30.94 10.52
C VAL A 724 0.37 -32.16 10.76
N LYS A 725 1.00 -32.70 9.70
CA LYS A 725 2.00 -33.76 9.85
C LYS A 725 3.26 -33.21 10.51
N SER A 726 4.02 -34.05 11.19
CA SER A 726 5.35 -33.73 11.73
C SER A 726 6.41 -34.59 11.01
N LYS A 727 7.63 -34.07 10.85
CA LYS A 727 8.79 -34.84 10.40
C LYS A 727 10.03 -34.47 11.18
N TRP A 728 10.96 -35.41 11.24
CA TRP A 728 12.32 -35.14 11.68
C TRP A 728 13.14 -34.54 10.54
N VAL A 729 14.07 -33.64 10.88
CA VAL A 729 15.11 -33.13 9.99
C VAL A 729 16.45 -33.36 10.68
N TYR A 730 17.32 -34.13 10.05
CA TYR A 730 18.62 -34.51 10.58
C TYR A 730 19.73 -33.63 10.01
N SER A 731 20.80 -33.46 10.78
CA SER A 731 21.99 -32.69 10.41
C SER A 731 23.18 -33.13 11.24
N LEU A 732 24.35 -33.20 10.61
CA LEU A 732 25.63 -33.29 11.31
C LEU A 732 26.21 -31.89 11.48
N LYS A 733 26.96 -31.68 12.55
CA LYS A 733 27.77 -30.48 12.79
C LYS A 733 29.11 -30.90 13.34
N GLN A 734 30.21 -30.32 12.86
CA GLN A 734 31.43 -30.33 13.68
C GLN A 734 31.26 -29.42 14.89
N SER A 735 31.79 -29.87 16.02
CA SER A 735 31.98 -29.07 17.22
C SER A 735 33.31 -28.31 17.13
N ASP A 736 33.52 -27.30 17.98
CA ASP A 736 34.78 -26.53 18.00
C ASP A 736 36.02 -27.41 18.25
N ASN A 737 35.84 -28.60 18.85
CA ASN A 737 36.85 -29.63 19.09
C ASN A 737 37.08 -30.59 17.89
N GLY A 738 36.41 -30.38 16.75
CA GLY A 738 36.43 -31.27 15.57
C GLY A 738 35.43 -32.45 15.61
N GLU A 739 34.87 -32.78 16.79
CA GLU A 739 33.94 -33.89 16.98
C GLU A 739 32.61 -33.73 16.22
N THR A 740 32.19 -34.77 15.51
CA THR A 740 30.90 -34.83 14.79
C THR A 740 29.73 -34.95 15.76
N LYS A 741 28.95 -33.87 15.88
CA LYS A 741 27.76 -33.75 16.71
C LYS A 741 26.49 -33.94 15.88
N TYR A 742 25.71 -34.94 16.26
CA TYR A 742 24.42 -35.26 15.66
C TYR A 742 23.35 -34.29 16.16
N LYS A 743 22.54 -33.74 15.23
CA LYS A 743 21.41 -32.86 15.55
C LYS A 743 20.18 -33.23 14.72
N ALA A 744 19.17 -33.77 15.39
CA ALA A 744 17.81 -33.84 14.89
C ALA A 744 17.05 -32.53 15.23
N ARG A 745 16.03 -32.21 14.46
CA ARG A 745 15.03 -31.17 14.73
C ARG A 745 13.64 -31.68 14.41
N LEU A 746 12.65 -31.36 15.24
CA LEU A 746 11.24 -31.66 14.92
C LEU A 746 10.63 -30.51 14.12
N VAL A 747 10.03 -30.83 12.98
CA VAL A 747 9.52 -29.84 12.02
C VAL A 747 8.08 -30.15 11.64
N ALA A 748 7.20 -29.19 11.81
CA ALA A 748 5.82 -29.26 11.34
C ALA A 748 5.76 -29.13 9.81
N ALA A 749 4.89 -29.91 9.17
CA ALA A 749 4.55 -29.79 7.75
C ALA A 749 3.59 -28.60 7.51
N GLY A 750 3.91 -27.43 8.06
CA GLY A 750 3.07 -26.23 8.03
C GLY A 750 2.93 -25.59 6.64
N PHE A 751 3.66 -26.07 5.63
CA PHE A 751 3.38 -25.77 4.22
C PHE A 751 1.96 -26.18 3.78
N ASN A 752 1.31 -27.09 4.52
CA ASN A 752 -0.09 -27.45 4.29
C ASN A 752 -1.08 -26.40 4.84
N GLN A 753 -0.64 -25.39 5.61
CA GLN A 753 -1.50 -24.37 6.21
C GLN A 753 -1.78 -23.21 5.24
N ILE A 754 -3.02 -22.74 5.21
CA ILE A 754 -3.51 -21.71 4.28
C ILE A 754 -3.65 -20.36 5.03
N LYS A 755 -3.08 -19.28 4.47
CA LYS A 755 -3.24 -17.91 5.03
C LYS A 755 -4.72 -17.52 5.08
N ASN A 756 -5.11 -16.67 6.02
CA ASN A 756 -6.48 -16.19 6.25
C ASN A 756 -7.47 -17.33 6.64
N LYS A 757 -6.96 -18.52 7.00
CA LYS A 757 -7.74 -19.67 7.45
C LYS A 757 -7.07 -20.44 8.60
N ASP A 758 -5.84 -20.91 8.38
CA ASP A 758 -5.09 -21.72 9.34
C ASP A 758 -4.03 -20.87 10.10
N TYR A 759 -3.76 -19.65 9.63
CA TYR A 759 -3.01 -18.57 10.29
C TYR A 759 -3.36 -17.22 9.66
N LEU A 760 -3.17 -16.11 10.38
CA LEU A 760 -3.42 -14.75 9.85
C LEU A 760 -2.19 -14.11 9.23
N GLU A 761 -1.08 -14.01 9.96
CA GLU A 761 0.12 -13.30 9.51
C GLU A 761 1.39 -14.13 9.72
N SER A 762 2.28 -14.11 8.72
CA SER A 762 3.54 -14.88 8.69
C SER A 762 4.77 -14.02 8.39
N TYR A 763 4.60 -12.69 8.27
CA TYR A 763 5.73 -11.78 8.13
C TYR A 763 6.46 -11.61 9.48
N SER A 764 7.72 -12.05 9.48
CA SER A 764 8.77 -11.65 10.41
C SER A 764 9.76 -10.74 9.65
N PRO A 765 10.17 -9.61 10.22
CA PRO A 765 11.36 -8.89 9.77
C PRO A 765 12.63 -9.67 10.16
N VAL A 766 13.75 -9.21 9.62
CA VAL A 766 15.15 -9.52 9.98
C VAL A 766 15.96 -8.24 9.78
N VAL A 767 17.10 -8.07 10.46
CA VAL A 767 17.98 -6.90 10.24
C VAL A 767 18.49 -6.85 8.80
N ASP A 768 18.42 -5.66 8.19
CA ASP A 768 18.96 -5.44 6.84
C ASP A 768 20.50 -5.40 6.85
N ILE A 769 21.15 -5.80 5.74
CA ILE A 769 22.61 -5.88 5.71
C ILE A 769 23.26 -4.49 5.72
N GLU A 770 22.60 -3.51 5.12
CA GLU A 770 22.98 -2.10 5.21
C GLU A 770 22.90 -1.58 6.66
N SER A 771 21.91 -2.02 7.46
CA SER A 771 21.84 -1.69 8.90
C SER A 771 23.01 -2.29 9.65
N PHE A 772 23.31 -3.57 9.40
CA PHE A 772 24.43 -4.25 10.05
C PHE A 772 25.79 -3.63 9.67
N GLY A 773 25.99 -3.30 8.39
CA GLY A 773 27.20 -2.61 7.91
C GLY A 773 27.38 -1.24 8.55
N LEU A 774 26.30 -0.46 8.69
CA LEU A 774 26.33 0.82 9.42
C LEU A 774 26.62 0.63 10.92
N LEU A 775 26.02 -0.36 11.57
CA LEU A 775 26.28 -0.67 12.98
C LEU A 775 27.74 -1.08 13.22
N ILE A 776 28.35 -1.85 12.32
CA ILE A 776 29.78 -2.18 12.36
C ILE A 776 30.65 -0.93 12.15
N ALA A 777 30.29 -0.04 11.22
CA ALA A 777 31.01 1.21 10.98
C ALA A 777 30.96 2.14 12.22
N LEU A 778 29.80 2.28 12.84
CA LEU A 778 29.63 3.01 14.10
C LEU A 778 30.37 2.34 15.25
N ALA A 779 30.37 1.00 15.34
CA ALA A 779 31.12 0.27 16.35
C ALA A 779 32.64 0.48 16.24
N SER A 780 33.15 0.66 15.03
CA SER A 780 34.53 1.06 14.79
C SER A 780 34.80 2.50 15.24
N LYS A 781 34.02 3.47 14.73
CA LYS A 781 34.26 4.91 14.94
C LYS A 781 33.90 5.42 16.35
N LEU A 782 32.99 4.76 17.05
CA LEU A 782 32.63 5.03 18.45
C LEU A 782 33.31 4.03 19.42
N ASN A 783 34.20 3.17 18.93
CA ASN A 783 34.93 2.14 19.68
C ASN A 783 34.04 1.20 20.54
N LEU A 784 32.83 0.89 20.08
CA LEU A 784 31.93 -0.01 20.79
C LEU A 784 32.56 -1.42 20.92
N MET A 785 32.32 -2.11 22.03
CA MET A 785 32.44 -3.57 22.09
C MET A 785 31.46 -4.19 21.10
N VAL A 786 31.75 -5.39 20.59
CA VAL A 786 30.85 -6.14 19.70
C VAL A 786 30.77 -7.57 20.21
N ARG A 787 29.55 -8.06 20.45
CA ARG A 787 29.28 -9.40 21.02
C ARG A 787 28.11 -10.05 20.28
N PHE A 788 28.20 -11.37 20.08
CA PHE A 788 27.21 -12.14 19.30
C PHE A 788 26.63 -13.25 20.16
N PHE A 789 25.33 -13.54 19.99
CA PHE A 789 24.63 -14.57 20.76
C PHE A 789 23.72 -15.43 19.87
N ASP A 790 23.54 -16.70 20.23
CA ASP A 790 22.54 -17.61 19.66
C ASP A 790 21.44 -17.85 20.70
N VAL A 791 20.17 -17.65 20.31
CA VAL A 791 19.03 -18.01 21.16
C VAL A 791 18.67 -19.47 20.93
N LYS A 792 19.00 -20.33 21.91
CA LYS A 792 18.70 -21.75 21.84
C LYS A 792 17.19 -21.97 21.70
N THR A 793 16.77 -22.67 20.65
CA THR A 793 15.36 -23.08 20.44
C THR A 793 14.36 -21.92 20.48
N ALA A 794 14.76 -20.75 19.96
CA ALA A 794 14.03 -19.48 20.01
C ALA A 794 12.51 -19.56 19.77
N TYR A 795 12.07 -20.28 18.73
CA TYR A 795 10.64 -20.39 18.39
C TYR A 795 9.79 -20.98 19.54
N LEU A 796 10.36 -21.86 20.37
CA LEU A 796 9.67 -22.53 21.48
C LEU A 796 9.34 -21.57 22.65
N TYR A 797 9.91 -20.37 22.68
CA TYR A 797 9.53 -19.33 23.66
C TYR A 797 8.25 -18.59 23.27
N SER A 798 7.87 -18.61 21.99
CA SER A 798 6.69 -17.89 21.51
C SER A 798 5.43 -18.73 21.63
N ASP A 799 4.38 -18.15 22.23
CA ASP A 799 3.02 -18.71 22.20
C ASP A 799 2.50 -18.79 20.74
N ILE A 800 1.49 -19.63 20.51
CA ILE A 800 0.74 -19.67 19.25
C ILE A 800 -0.71 -19.24 19.52
N GLU A 801 -1.19 -18.25 18.77
CA GLU A 801 -2.57 -17.75 18.90
C GLU A 801 -3.56 -18.68 18.18
N GLU A 802 -3.15 -19.28 17.06
CA GLU A 802 -4.00 -20.18 16.29
C GLU A 802 -4.02 -21.61 16.85
N THR A 803 -5.20 -22.23 16.85
CA THR A 803 -5.36 -23.61 17.33
C THR A 803 -4.87 -24.62 16.28
N VAL A 804 -3.58 -24.97 16.36
CA VAL A 804 -2.94 -25.96 15.48
C VAL A 804 -2.90 -27.34 16.14
N TYR A 805 -3.49 -28.33 15.48
CA TYR A 805 -3.39 -29.75 15.86
C TYR A 805 -2.35 -30.44 14.98
N MET A 806 -1.35 -31.06 15.61
CA MET A 806 -0.26 -31.79 14.97
C MET A 806 -0.35 -33.29 15.28
N LEU A 807 0.07 -34.13 14.33
CA LEU A 807 0.29 -35.56 14.60
C LEU A 807 1.47 -35.77 15.57
N PRO A 808 1.52 -36.90 16.29
CA PRO A 808 2.68 -37.29 17.09
C PRO A 808 4.00 -37.25 16.29
N PRO A 809 5.16 -36.98 16.93
CA PRO A 809 6.46 -37.11 16.28
C PRO A 809 6.68 -38.55 15.77
N PRO A 810 7.18 -38.76 14.54
CA PRO A 810 7.41 -40.10 14.01
C PRO A 810 8.32 -40.92 14.93
N GLY A 811 7.89 -42.13 15.27
CA GLY A 811 8.57 -43.05 16.18
C GLY A 811 8.19 -42.90 17.67
N PHE A 812 7.42 -41.88 18.03
CA PHE A 812 7.02 -41.57 19.41
C PHE A 812 5.49 -41.57 19.60
N GLU A 813 4.74 -42.16 18.67
CA GLU A 813 3.28 -42.26 18.68
C GLU A 813 2.77 -42.92 19.97
N ARG A 814 3.47 -43.97 20.44
CA ARG A 814 3.17 -44.69 21.68
C ARG A 814 3.25 -43.83 22.96
N LEU A 815 3.96 -42.70 22.93
CA LEU A 815 4.01 -41.75 24.06
C LEU A 815 2.81 -40.79 24.08
N VAL A 816 2.10 -40.66 22.97
CA VAL A 816 0.90 -39.80 22.84
C VAL A 816 -0.38 -40.61 23.02
N GLY A 817 -0.38 -41.87 22.60
CA GLY A 817 -1.48 -42.82 22.75
C GLY A 817 -2.46 -42.82 21.58
N ASP A 818 -3.12 -43.96 21.37
CA ASP A 818 -3.99 -44.17 20.22
C ASP A 818 -5.18 -43.20 20.21
N GLY A 819 -5.50 -42.67 19.02
CA GLY A 819 -6.57 -41.70 18.82
C GLY A 819 -6.27 -40.27 19.27
N LYS A 820 -5.08 -40.00 19.84
CA LYS A 820 -4.69 -38.67 20.37
C LYS A 820 -3.77 -37.89 19.43
N VAL A 821 -3.72 -36.57 19.64
CA VAL A 821 -2.96 -35.60 18.83
C VAL A 821 -2.31 -34.53 19.72
N CYS A 822 -1.23 -33.92 19.22
CA CYS A 822 -0.53 -32.83 19.91
C CYS A 822 -1.15 -31.48 19.50
N LYS A 823 -1.93 -30.85 20.38
CA LYS A 823 -2.42 -29.47 20.17
C LYS A 823 -1.35 -28.48 20.63
N LEU A 824 -0.86 -27.67 19.71
CA LEU A 824 0.27 -26.77 19.97
C LEU A 824 -0.14 -25.62 20.91
N LYS A 825 0.83 -25.22 21.74
CA LYS A 825 0.81 -24.07 22.67
C LYS A 825 1.93 -23.08 22.39
N ARG A 826 3.06 -23.59 21.91
CA ARG A 826 4.21 -22.82 21.44
C ARG A 826 4.41 -23.02 19.95
N SER A 827 5.05 -22.06 19.30
CA SER A 827 5.44 -22.16 17.90
C SER A 827 6.62 -23.11 17.71
N ILE A 828 6.66 -23.85 16.60
CA ILE A 828 7.72 -24.82 16.27
C ILE A 828 8.26 -24.61 14.85
N TYR A 829 9.43 -25.16 14.54
CA TYR A 829 10.00 -25.08 13.19
C TYR A 829 9.00 -25.64 12.14
N GLY A 830 8.84 -24.95 11.02
CA GLY A 830 8.02 -25.42 9.88
C GLY A 830 6.58 -24.89 9.80
N LEU A 831 6.03 -24.27 10.86
CA LEU A 831 4.78 -23.49 10.73
C LEU A 831 5.06 -22.13 10.07
N PRO A 832 4.16 -21.57 9.24
CA PRO A 832 4.36 -20.28 8.59
C PRO A 832 4.53 -19.10 9.57
N GLN A 833 3.81 -19.09 10.70
CA GLN A 833 3.82 -17.98 11.65
C GLN A 833 4.99 -17.99 12.65
N SER A 834 5.73 -19.09 12.82
CA SER A 834 6.68 -19.25 13.95
C SER A 834 7.75 -18.17 14.06
N GLY A 835 8.30 -17.72 12.93
CA GLY A 835 9.29 -16.62 12.93
C GLY A 835 8.68 -15.29 13.39
N ARG A 836 7.42 -15.01 13.02
CA ARG A 836 6.69 -13.81 13.46
C ARG A 836 6.40 -13.88 14.95
N ASN A 837 5.90 -15.02 15.43
CA ASN A 837 5.57 -15.21 16.84
C ASN A 837 6.82 -15.08 17.72
N TRP A 838 7.95 -15.63 17.26
CA TRP A 838 9.26 -15.40 17.87
C TRP A 838 9.65 -13.93 17.90
N TYR A 839 9.65 -13.24 16.75
CA TYR A 839 10.01 -11.81 16.67
C TYR A 839 9.15 -10.94 17.59
N MET A 840 7.83 -11.16 17.62
CA MET A 840 6.91 -10.43 18.51
C MET A 840 7.21 -10.71 20.00
N LYS A 841 7.57 -11.95 20.33
CA LYS A 841 7.98 -12.34 21.69
C LYS A 841 9.27 -11.64 22.12
N ILE A 842 10.37 -11.76 21.36
CA ILE A 842 11.64 -11.10 21.73
C ILE A 842 11.52 -9.58 21.74
N LYS A 843 10.81 -8.98 20.76
CA LYS A 843 10.53 -7.54 20.77
C LYS A 843 9.90 -7.10 22.10
N SER A 844 8.84 -7.77 22.53
CA SER A 844 8.12 -7.41 23.76
C SER A 844 8.98 -7.49 25.01
N GLU A 845 9.92 -8.44 25.10
CA GLU A 845 10.85 -8.50 26.23
C GLU A 845 11.94 -7.41 26.16
N LEU A 846 12.50 -7.14 24.98
CA LEU A 846 13.49 -6.05 24.80
C LEU A 846 12.91 -4.66 25.14
N GLU A 847 11.64 -4.42 24.79
CA GLU A 847 10.92 -3.19 25.16
C GLU A 847 10.77 -3.06 26.69
N LYS A 848 10.52 -4.16 27.42
CA LYS A 848 10.49 -4.17 28.90
C LYS A 848 11.87 -3.91 29.52
N PHE A 849 12.95 -4.35 28.87
CA PHE A 849 14.33 -4.09 29.32
C PHE A 849 14.81 -2.65 29.03
N GLY A 850 13.95 -1.82 28.46
CA GLY A 850 14.19 -0.41 28.17
C GLY A 850 14.96 -0.15 26.88
N LEU A 851 14.99 -1.10 25.94
CA LEU A 851 15.43 -0.84 24.57
C LEU A 851 14.28 -0.27 23.75
N THR A 852 14.57 0.74 22.92
CA THR A 852 13.62 1.33 21.97
C THR A 852 13.88 0.78 20.58
N GLN A 853 12.85 0.25 19.93
CA GLN A 853 12.91 -0.18 18.52
C GLN A 853 13.08 1.02 17.58
N LEU A 854 13.88 0.85 16.52
CA LEU A 854 14.01 1.83 15.45
C LEU A 854 12.84 1.73 14.46
N ALA A 855 12.43 2.87 13.89
CA ALA A 855 11.45 2.94 12.81
C ALA A 855 12.09 2.69 11.44
N SER A 856 13.39 3.01 11.29
CA SER A 856 14.14 2.75 10.05
C SER A 856 14.48 1.28 9.83
N ASP A 857 14.69 0.48 10.88
CA ASP A 857 14.81 -0.99 10.82
C ASP A 857 14.18 -1.64 12.06
N ASN A 858 13.13 -2.44 11.84
CA ASN A 858 12.36 -3.12 12.90
C ASN A 858 13.19 -4.14 13.71
N CYS A 859 14.32 -4.61 13.21
CA CYS A 859 15.20 -5.54 13.88
C CYS A 859 16.41 -4.87 14.53
N VAL A 860 16.44 -3.53 14.61
CA VAL A 860 17.45 -2.74 15.36
C VAL A 860 16.78 -2.03 16.54
N PHE A 861 17.50 -1.99 17.66
CA PHE A 861 17.06 -1.47 18.95
C PHE A 861 18.18 -0.63 19.59
N ILE A 862 17.83 0.43 20.31
CA ILE A 862 18.77 1.33 21.03
C ILE A 862 18.36 1.53 22.49
N LYS A 863 19.36 1.54 23.39
CA LYS A 863 19.27 2.04 24.78
C LYS A 863 20.44 2.98 25.01
N SER A 864 20.18 4.19 25.50
CA SER A 864 21.24 5.21 25.66
C SER A 864 20.78 6.35 26.57
N ASP A 865 21.55 6.63 27.61
CA ASP A 865 21.34 7.75 28.55
C ASP A 865 21.78 9.12 27.96
N GLY A 866 22.75 9.13 27.07
CA GLY A 866 23.33 10.33 26.44
C GLY A 866 24.86 10.32 26.38
N GLN A 867 25.53 9.59 27.28
CA GLN A 867 26.97 9.31 27.24
C GLN A 867 27.24 7.86 26.84
N ASN A 868 26.47 6.94 27.42
CA ASN A 868 26.51 5.52 27.10
C ASN A 868 25.49 5.19 25.99
N MET A 869 25.82 4.18 25.20
CA MET A 869 25.01 3.67 24.10
C MET A 869 25.14 2.14 24.03
N LEU A 870 24.00 1.46 23.98
CA LEU A 870 23.86 0.06 23.62
C LEU A 870 22.95 -0.01 22.39
N LEU A 871 23.45 -0.64 21.34
CA LEU A 871 22.72 -0.99 20.12
C LEU A 871 22.57 -2.51 20.09
N LEU A 872 21.40 -3.00 19.71
CA LEU A 872 21.14 -4.43 19.54
C LEU A 872 20.46 -4.64 18.19
N CYS A 873 20.92 -5.61 17.41
CA CYS A 873 20.21 -6.06 16.22
C CYS A 873 20.04 -7.58 16.17
N MET A 874 19.01 -8.05 15.44
CA MET A 874 18.62 -9.46 15.40
C MET A 874 18.38 -9.99 13.99
N TYR A 875 18.80 -11.23 13.75
CA TYR A 875 18.49 -11.99 12.55
C TYR A 875 17.95 -13.37 12.96
N VAL A 876 16.63 -13.45 13.14
CA VAL A 876 15.93 -14.66 13.60
C VAL A 876 16.48 -15.14 14.97
N ASP A 877 17.27 -16.21 15.01
CA ASP A 877 17.85 -16.79 16.23
C ASP A 877 19.23 -16.16 16.59
N ASP A 878 19.91 -15.51 15.62
CA ASP A 878 21.22 -14.85 15.78
C ASP A 878 21.04 -13.39 16.31
N LEU A 879 21.72 -13.00 17.40
CA LEU A 879 21.72 -11.62 17.96
C LEU A 879 23.12 -10.99 17.92
N ALA A 880 23.19 -9.67 17.76
CA ALA A 880 24.41 -8.86 17.91
C ALA A 880 24.16 -7.67 18.86
N ILE A 881 25.08 -7.44 19.80
CA ILE A 881 25.06 -6.32 20.75
C ILE A 881 26.34 -5.50 20.57
N PHE A 882 26.18 -4.18 20.48
CA PHE A 882 27.24 -3.19 20.38
C PHE A 882 27.11 -2.22 21.56
N CYS A 883 28.15 -2.01 22.37
CA CYS A 883 28.04 -1.14 23.55
C CYS A 883 29.36 -0.46 23.94
N ASN A 884 29.31 0.74 24.54
CA ASN A 884 30.49 1.42 25.10
C ASN A 884 30.60 1.34 26.63
N ASN A 885 29.71 0.61 27.30
CA ASN A 885 29.60 0.57 28.77
C ASN A 885 29.33 -0.87 29.26
N ASP A 886 30.19 -1.38 30.13
CA ASP A 886 30.10 -2.77 30.60
C ASP A 886 28.91 -3.02 31.53
N GLU A 887 28.52 -2.05 32.37
CA GLU A 887 27.37 -2.19 33.27
C GLU A 887 26.06 -2.34 32.49
N MET A 888 25.79 -1.42 31.55
CA MET A 888 24.61 -1.49 30.67
C MET A 888 24.62 -2.73 29.76
N TYR A 889 25.80 -3.21 29.36
CA TYR A 889 25.93 -4.49 28.65
C TYR A 889 25.51 -5.67 29.54
N GLN A 890 26.05 -5.77 30.76
CA GLN A 890 25.71 -6.85 31.70
C GLN A 890 24.23 -6.81 32.10
N ASP A 891 23.66 -5.64 32.37
CA ASP A 891 22.23 -5.46 32.67
C ASP A 891 21.34 -6.05 31.57
N ILE A 892 21.61 -5.71 30.30
CA ILE A 892 20.83 -6.21 29.16
C ILE A 892 21.08 -7.70 28.92
N VAL A 893 22.32 -8.17 29.00
CA VAL A 893 22.64 -9.59 28.83
C VAL A 893 22.02 -10.46 29.93
N ASN A 894 22.02 -9.99 31.18
CA ASN A 894 21.39 -10.68 32.31
C ASN A 894 19.85 -10.64 32.20
N SER A 895 19.28 -9.52 31.76
CA SER A 895 17.84 -9.42 31.45
C SER A 895 17.43 -10.41 30.37
N ILE A 896 18.18 -10.51 29.26
CA ILE A 896 17.95 -11.50 28.20
C ILE A 896 18.09 -12.93 28.75
N LYS A 897 19.16 -13.24 29.51
CA LYS A 897 19.39 -14.56 30.13
C LYS A 897 18.29 -14.96 31.13
N SER A 898 17.60 -14.02 31.76
CA SER A 898 16.49 -14.29 32.68
C SER A 898 15.23 -14.85 32.00
N VAL A 899 15.08 -14.62 30.68
CA VAL A 899 13.91 -15.08 29.89
C VAL A 899 14.30 -16.11 28.83
N PHE A 900 15.51 -16.04 28.29
CA PHE A 900 15.97 -16.85 27.16
C PHE A 900 17.29 -17.57 27.46
N GLU A 901 17.35 -18.86 27.16
CA GLU A 901 18.58 -19.66 27.18
C GLU A 901 19.48 -19.26 26.00
N VAL A 902 20.35 -18.27 26.21
CA VAL A 902 21.28 -17.73 25.21
C VAL A 902 22.71 -18.20 25.44
N TYR A 903 23.42 -18.47 24.34
CA TYR A 903 24.85 -18.71 24.34
C TYR A 903 25.58 -17.52 23.70
N GLU A 904 26.63 -17.02 24.33
CA GLU A 904 27.54 -16.05 23.72
C GLU A 904 28.50 -16.79 22.79
N ASN A 905 28.55 -16.38 21.52
CA ASN A 905 29.40 -17.00 20.51
C ASN A 905 30.86 -16.61 20.77
N LYS A 906 31.66 -17.58 21.24
CA LYS A 906 33.11 -17.42 21.43
C LYS A 906 33.84 -17.13 20.12
N THR A 907 33.31 -17.61 18.99
CA THR A 907 33.79 -17.28 17.66
C THR A 907 33.19 -15.94 17.23
N SER A 908 34.03 -15.05 16.71
CA SER A 908 33.62 -13.73 16.22
C SER A 908 32.91 -13.81 14.85
N LYS A 909 31.94 -14.73 14.72
CA LYS A 909 31.21 -15.01 13.48
C LYS A 909 29.74 -14.63 13.64
N PHE A 910 29.23 -13.81 12.73
CA PHE A 910 27.81 -13.44 12.65
C PHE A 910 27.32 -13.63 11.22
N LEU A 911 26.21 -14.36 11.04
CA LEU A 911 25.65 -14.70 9.72
C LEU A 911 26.67 -15.31 8.72
N GLY A 912 27.65 -16.08 9.22
CA GLY A 912 28.69 -16.66 8.35
C GLY A 912 29.65 -15.62 7.75
N MET A 913 29.78 -14.45 8.38
CA MET A 913 30.87 -13.50 8.20
C MET A 913 31.76 -13.56 9.45
N GLU A 914 33.08 -13.66 9.25
CA GLU A 914 34.10 -13.46 10.28
C GLU A 914 34.26 -11.96 10.54
N ILE A 915 34.33 -11.56 11.82
CA ILE A 915 34.35 -10.15 12.26
C ILE A 915 35.48 -9.99 13.28
N VAL A 916 36.62 -9.44 12.86
CA VAL A 916 37.79 -9.26 13.73
C VAL A 916 37.92 -7.79 14.11
N LYS A 917 37.91 -7.48 15.42
CA LYS A 917 38.21 -6.13 15.93
C LYS A 917 39.73 -5.96 16.11
N HIS A 918 40.28 -4.94 15.48
CA HIS A 918 41.67 -4.51 15.52
C HIS A 918 41.80 -3.22 16.35
N LYS A 919 43.03 -2.76 16.60
CA LYS A 919 43.26 -1.45 17.24
C LYS A 919 42.74 -0.27 16.43
N ASN A 920 42.74 -0.40 15.10
CA ASN A 920 42.45 0.70 14.16
C ASN A 920 41.10 0.56 13.43
N GLY A 921 40.31 -0.48 13.76
CA GLY A 921 39.04 -0.73 13.08
C GLY A 921 38.51 -2.16 13.23
N ILE A 922 37.55 -2.54 12.38
CA ILE A 922 36.94 -3.88 12.34
C ILE A 922 37.02 -4.43 10.92
N SER A 923 37.40 -5.71 10.73
CA SER A 923 37.46 -6.35 9.41
C SER A 923 36.39 -7.45 9.26
N LEU A 924 35.65 -7.43 8.14
CA LEU A 924 34.65 -8.43 7.77
C LEU A 924 35.16 -9.34 6.64
N SER A 925 35.17 -10.66 6.87
CA SER A 925 35.71 -11.67 5.93
C SER A 925 34.78 -12.87 5.75
N GLN A 926 34.93 -13.58 4.63
CA GLN A 926 34.27 -14.87 4.35
C GLN A 926 35.23 -15.87 3.70
N SER A 927 36.50 -15.84 4.09
CA SER A 927 37.58 -16.64 3.47
C SER A 927 37.32 -18.15 3.54
N GLU A 928 36.87 -18.67 4.68
CA GLU A 928 36.45 -20.08 4.84
C GLU A 928 35.34 -20.50 3.85
N TYR A 929 34.38 -19.59 3.59
CA TYR A 929 33.30 -19.86 2.64
C TYR A 929 33.80 -19.81 1.20
N ILE A 930 34.72 -18.90 0.87
CA ILE A 930 35.41 -18.91 -0.43
C ILE A 930 36.16 -20.23 -0.63
N GLU A 931 36.87 -20.71 0.39
CA GLU A 931 37.58 -22.00 0.35
C GLU A 931 36.62 -23.19 0.19
N SER A 932 35.48 -23.21 0.88
CA SER A 932 34.50 -24.29 0.72
C SER A 932 33.89 -24.32 -0.69
N LEU A 933 33.63 -23.17 -1.32
CA LEU A 933 33.21 -23.08 -2.72
C LEU A 933 34.31 -23.54 -3.69
N LEU A 934 35.57 -23.22 -3.41
CA LEU A 934 36.70 -23.64 -4.24
C LEU A 934 36.92 -25.16 -4.19
N VAL A 935 36.73 -25.79 -3.02
CA VAL A 935 36.70 -27.25 -2.90
C VAL A 935 35.49 -27.82 -3.65
N LYS A 936 34.28 -27.33 -3.37
CA LYS A 936 33.01 -27.80 -3.97
C LYS A 936 33.02 -27.84 -5.50
N TYR A 937 33.61 -26.84 -6.15
CA TYR A 937 33.63 -26.74 -7.62
C TYR A 937 34.95 -27.22 -8.28
N ASN A 938 35.81 -27.90 -7.52
CA ASN A 938 37.12 -28.44 -7.92
C ASN A 938 38.06 -27.37 -8.51
N LEU A 939 38.30 -26.32 -7.71
CA LEU A 939 39.12 -25.13 -8.05
C LEU A 939 40.08 -24.72 -6.91
N ASN A 940 40.24 -25.52 -5.86
CA ASN A 940 41.19 -25.30 -4.76
C ASN A 940 42.65 -25.14 -5.23
N GLU A 941 43.05 -25.78 -6.33
CA GLU A 941 44.39 -25.69 -6.93
C GLU A 941 44.42 -24.88 -8.24
N CYS A 942 43.37 -24.10 -8.53
CA CYS A 942 43.28 -23.40 -9.81
C CYS A 942 44.25 -22.22 -9.91
N LYS A 943 44.82 -22.01 -11.11
CA LYS A 943 45.53 -20.76 -11.43
C LYS A 943 44.56 -19.58 -11.33
N SER A 944 44.82 -18.66 -10.41
CA SER A 944 43.97 -17.49 -10.17
C SER A 944 43.90 -16.56 -11.38
N VAL A 945 42.96 -15.61 -11.37
CA VAL A 945 42.87 -14.52 -12.36
C VAL A 945 42.76 -13.17 -11.68
N LYS A 946 43.20 -12.11 -12.37
CA LYS A 946 43.27 -10.75 -11.81
C LYS A 946 41.97 -9.94 -11.87
N THR A 947 41.00 -10.34 -12.70
CA THR A 947 39.68 -9.70 -12.80
C THR A 947 38.57 -10.75 -12.89
N PRO A 948 37.41 -10.52 -12.27
CA PRO A 948 36.31 -11.50 -12.27
C PRO A 948 35.66 -11.68 -13.64
N ILE A 949 35.75 -10.67 -14.52
CA ILE A 949 35.34 -10.66 -15.93
C ILE A 949 36.38 -9.84 -16.73
N VAL A 950 36.57 -10.08 -18.03
CA VAL A 950 37.43 -9.22 -18.88
C VAL A 950 36.62 -8.01 -19.38
N LYS A 951 37.25 -6.84 -19.44
CA LYS A 951 36.66 -5.63 -20.02
C LYS A 951 36.20 -5.89 -21.46
N GLY A 952 34.90 -5.81 -21.73
CA GLY A 952 34.30 -6.08 -23.03
C GLY A 952 33.60 -7.44 -23.15
N GLU A 953 33.88 -8.42 -22.27
CA GLU A 953 33.09 -9.67 -22.19
C GLU A 953 31.64 -9.40 -21.72
N ASP A 954 31.37 -8.23 -21.13
CA ASP A 954 30.02 -7.79 -20.77
C ASP A 954 29.18 -7.33 -21.99
N LYS A 955 29.72 -7.40 -23.22
CA LYS A 955 29.07 -6.92 -24.45
C LYS A 955 29.03 -7.98 -25.56
N SER A 956 27.87 -8.60 -25.72
CA SER A 956 27.51 -9.45 -26.89
C SER A 956 28.43 -10.65 -27.15
N PHE A 957 28.21 -11.76 -26.45
CA PHE A 957 28.79 -13.06 -26.81
C PHE A 957 28.05 -13.70 -28.00
N PRO A 958 28.74 -14.25 -29.03
CA PRO A 958 28.10 -15.11 -30.03
C PRO A 958 27.54 -16.38 -29.34
N PRO A 959 26.37 -16.89 -29.77
CA PRO A 959 25.71 -18.04 -29.13
C PRO A 959 26.55 -19.30 -29.27
N THR A 960 26.71 -20.04 -28.17
CA THR A 960 27.40 -21.34 -28.15
C THR A 960 26.44 -22.52 -28.25
N ASN A 961 25.16 -22.33 -27.90
CA ASN A 961 24.06 -23.32 -27.93
C ASN A 961 24.25 -24.58 -27.05
N GLU A 962 25.47 -24.89 -26.59
CA GLU A 962 25.73 -25.89 -25.56
C GLU A 962 25.09 -25.46 -24.22
N LEU A 963 23.98 -26.08 -23.86
CA LEU A 963 23.31 -25.91 -22.56
C LEU A 963 23.99 -26.73 -21.45
N ILE A 964 23.68 -26.39 -20.21
CA ILE A 964 24.16 -27.08 -19.00
C ILE A 964 23.03 -27.33 -18.02
N ASP A 965 23.31 -28.10 -16.97
CA ASP A 965 22.38 -28.30 -15.86
C ASP A 965 21.98 -26.96 -15.20
N ILE A 966 20.67 -26.73 -15.15
CA ILE A 966 20.06 -25.50 -14.64
C ILE A 966 20.26 -25.38 -13.13
N THR A 967 20.18 -26.49 -12.39
CA THR A 967 20.30 -26.50 -10.93
C THR A 967 21.74 -26.20 -10.50
N MET A 968 22.74 -26.83 -11.14
CA MET A 968 24.16 -26.59 -10.88
C MET A 968 24.55 -25.13 -11.15
N TYR A 969 23.98 -24.51 -12.19
CA TYR A 969 24.20 -23.10 -12.49
C TYR A 969 23.51 -22.18 -11.47
N GLN A 970 22.23 -22.40 -11.18
CA GLN A 970 21.47 -21.59 -10.22
C GLN A 970 22.06 -21.66 -8.80
N GLU A 971 22.59 -22.82 -8.40
CA GLU A 971 23.30 -23.01 -7.14
C GLU A 971 24.56 -22.13 -7.08
N LEU A 972 25.47 -22.26 -8.05
CA LEU A 972 26.71 -21.48 -8.11
C LEU A 972 26.43 -19.96 -8.14
N ILE A 973 25.45 -19.52 -8.92
CA ILE A 973 25.05 -18.11 -8.93
C ILE A 973 24.43 -17.68 -7.59
N GLY A 974 23.68 -18.54 -6.91
CA GLY A 974 23.15 -18.29 -5.57
C GLY A 974 24.25 -18.11 -4.51
N GLU A 975 25.30 -18.91 -4.57
CA GLU A 975 26.44 -18.86 -3.65
C GLU A 975 27.37 -17.65 -3.94
N LEU A 976 27.62 -17.35 -5.22
CA LEU A 976 28.31 -16.12 -5.61
C LEU A 976 27.49 -14.86 -5.22
N LEU A 977 26.15 -14.91 -5.31
CA LEU A 977 25.28 -13.83 -4.82
C LEU A 977 25.35 -13.69 -3.30
N TYR A 978 25.65 -14.75 -2.55
CA TYR A 978 25.84 -14.63 -1.10
C TYR A 978 27.08 -13.80 -0.77
N LEU A 979 28.23 -14.12 -1.37
CA LEU A 979 29.46 -13.33 -1.22
C LEU A 979 29.28 -11.88 -1.70
N ALA A 980 28.69 -11.70 -2.88
CA ALA A 980 28.50 -10.40 -3.51
C ALA A 980 27.72 -9.38 -2.66
N ASN A 981 26.74 -9.86 -1.88
CA ASN A 981 25.86 -9.02 -1.05
C ASN A 981 26.25 -9.02 0.45
N ARG A 982 27.44 -9.51 0.80
CA ARG A 982 27.90 -9.63 2.20
C ARG A 982 29.31 -9.08 2.44
N THR A 983 30.30 -9.50 1.66
CA THR A 983 31.70 -9.10 1.86
C THR A 983 32.51 -8.85 0.58
N ARG A 984 31.99 -9.24 -0.59
CA ARG A 984 32.69 -9.16 -1.88
C ARG A 984 31.98 -8.25 -2.88
N PRO A 985 31.91 -6.93 -2.63
CA PRO A 985 31.30 -5.98 -3.56
C PRO A 985 31.94 -6.08 -4.95
N ASP A 986 33.22 -6.40 -5.03
CA ASP A 986 34.04 -6.51 -6.24
C ASP A 986 33.60 -7.58 -7.25
N ILE A 987 32.75 -8.53 -6.87
CA ILE A 987 32.12 -9.48 -7.81
C ILE A 987 30.64 -9.15 -8.14
N SER A 988 30.07 -8.08 -7.55
CA SER A 988 28.62 -7.81 -7.66
C SER A 988 28.14 -7.64 -9.10
N PHE A 989 28.89 -6.93 -9.95
CA PHE A 989 28.49 -6.73 -11.34
C PHE A 989 28.46 -8.04 -12.13
N VAL A 990 29.53 -8.83 -12.11
CA VAL A 990 29.59 -10.08 -12.89
C VAL A 990 28.51 -11.07 -12.42
N THR A 991 28.24 -11.15 -11.13
CA THR A 991 27.23 -12.07 -10.59
C THR A 991 25.81 -11.57 -10.87
N CYS A 992 25.55 -10.26 -10.79
CA CYS A 992 24.27 -9.70 -11.23
C CYS A 992 24.05 -9.87 -12.74
N TYR A 993 25.10 -9.73 -13.56
CA TYR A 993 25.06 -9.98 -15.00
C TYR A 993 24.75 -11.45 -15.29
N LEU A 994 25.49 -12.38 -14.69
CA LEU A 994 25.30 -13.83 -14.86
C LEU A 994 23.89 -14.29 -14.44
N SER A 995 23.31 -13.71 -13.39
CA SER A 995 21.98 -14.11 -12.92
C SER A 995 20.85 -13.99 -13.95
N GLN A 996 21.03 -13.23 -15.04
CA GLN A 996 20.04 -13.15 -16.11
C GLN A 996 19.90 -14.46 -16.91
N PHE A 997 20.90 -15.33 -16.89
CA PHE A 997 20.92 -16.59 -17.64
C PHE A 997 20.32 -17.78 -16.87
N ASN A 998 19.86 -17.58 -15.63
CA ASN A 998 19.37 -18.64 -14.74
C ASN A 998 18.26 -19.54 -15.33
N HIS A 999 17.51 -19.08 -16.35
CA HIS A 999 16.48 -19.87 -17.03
C HIS A 999 16.98 -20.70 -18.22
N LYS A 1000 18.10 -20.32 -18.84
CA LYS A 1000 18.69 -21.01 -19.99
C LYS A 1000 20.21 -20.77 -20.02
N PRO A 1001 20.96 -21.37 -19.09
CA PRO A 1001 22.39 -21.19 -19.02
C PRO A 1001 23.10 -21.99 -20.11
N GLU A 1002 24.06 -21.35 -20.77
CA GLU A 1002 24.99 -21.98 -21.70
C GLU A 1002 26.33 -22.25 -21.00
N LYS A 1003 27.09 -23.20 -21.52
CA LYS A 1003 28.44 -23.57 -21.10
C LYS A 1003 29.38 -22.36 -20.94
N ARG A 1004 29.28 -21.37 -21.83
CA ARG A 1004 30.00 -20.08 -21.75
C ARG A 1004 29.70 -19.31 -20.45
N HIS A 1005 28.45 -19.30 -19.97
CA HIS A 1005 28.06 -18.60 -18.75
C HIS A 1005 28.62 -19.29 -17.50
N TYR A 1006 28.76 -20.63 -17.52
CA TYR A 1006 29.36 -21.39 -16.42
C TYR A 1006 30.88 -21.34 -16.42
N ILE A 1007 31.52 -21.26 -17.58
CA ILE A 1007 32.96 -20.93 -17.69
C ILE A 1007 33.23 -19.55 -17.08
N LEU A 1008 32.38 -18.55 -17.37
CA LEU A 1008 32.47 -17.22 -16.76
C LEU A 1008 32.16 -17.25 -15.24
N ALA A 1009 31.18 -18.03 -14.77
CA ALA A 1009 30.95 -18.23 -13.34
C ALA A 1009 32.16 -18.88 -12.62
N LYS A 1010 32.79 -19.89 -13.23
CA LYS A 1010 34.05 -20.47 -12.73
C LYS A 1010 35.23 -19.48 -12.82
N ARG A 1011 35.23 -18.52 -13.75
CA ARG A 1011 36.20 -17.40 -13.73
C ARG A 1011 36.05 -16.56 -12.46
N VAL A 1012 34.83 -16.31 -11.98
CA VAL A 1012 34.62 -15.60 -10.69
C VAL A 1012 35.23 -16.37 -9.53
N LEU A 1013 35.07 -17.70 -9.47
CA LEU A 1013 35.75 -18.54 -8.48
C LEU A 1013 37.29 -18.45 -8.60
N ARG A 1014 37.84 -18.47 -9.82
CA ARG A 1014 39.30 -18.27 -10.04
C ARG A 1014 39.79 -16.87 -9.62
N TYR A 1015 38.93 -15.85 -9.65
CA TYR A 1015 39.24 -14.52 -9.10
C TYR A 1015 39.23 -14.55 -7.57
N LEU A 1016 38.22 -15.20 -6.98
CA LEU A 1016 38.11 -15.39 -5.53
C LEU A 1016 39.30 -16.18 -4.96
N MET A 1017 39.81 -17.21 -5.65
CA MET A 1017 41.03 -17.95 -5.26
C MET A 1017 42.23 -17.01 -5.05
N GLY A 1018 42.48 -16.09 -6.00
CA GLY A 1018 43.58 -15.12 -5.90
C GLY A 1018 43.31 -13.94 -4.98
N THR A 1019 42.16 -13.91 -4.29
CA THR A 1019 41.73 -12.78 -3.46
C THR A 1019 40.96 -13.22 -2.21
N LYS A 1020 41.08 -14.49 -1.77
CA LYS A 1020 40.26 -15.08 -0.71
C LYS A 1020 40.44 -14.39 0.65
N ASP A 1021 41.62 -13.81 0.86
CA ASP A 1021 42.03 -13.17 2.11
C ASP A 1021 41.54 -11.73 2.21
N LYS A 1022 40.99 -11.13 1.13
CA LYS A 1022 40.44 -9.77 1.16
C LYS A 1022 39.23 -9.65 2.10
N LYS A 1023 39.25 -8.61 2.93
CA LYS A 1023 38.27 -8.29 4.00
C LYS A 1023 37.78 -6.85 3.83
N LEU A 1024 36.52 -6.58 4.15
CA LEU A 1024 36.03 -5.20 4.25
C LEU A 1024 36.51 -4.59 5.56
N PHE A 1025 37.35 -3.56 5.49
CA PHE A 1025 37.89 -2.88 6.66
C PHE A 1025 37.10 -1.61 6.99
N TYR A 1026 36.55 -1.59 8.20
CA TYR A 1026 35.79 -0.49 8.78
C TYR A 1026 36.71 0.30 9.71
N ASP A 1027 37.25 1.40 9.22
CA ASP A 1027 38.23 2.23 9.92
C ASP A 1027 37.64 3.01 11.10
N ASN A 1028 38.43 3.31 12.13
CA ASN A 1028 37.99 4.08 13.30
C ASN A 1028 38.08 5.61 13.14
N ASN A 1029 38.54 6.12 11.99
CA ASN A 1029 38.66 7.57 11.79
C ASN A 1029 37.29 8.22 11.63
N PHE A 1030 37.14 9.45 12.11
CA PHE A 1030 35.94 10.25 11.86
C PHE A 1030 35.81 10.59 10.36
N GLY A 1031 34.59 10.52 9.84
CA GLY A 1031 34.29 10.88 8.45
C GLY A 1031 32.80 10.82 8.15
N PHE A 1032 32.33 11.71 7.27
CA PHE A 1032 30.91 11.87 6.96
C PHE A 1032 30.37 10.80 6.00
N VAL A 1033 29.05 10.67 5.95
CA VAL A 1033 28.35 9.91 4.89
C VAL A 1033 28.63 10.54 3.52
N ASN A 1034 29.13 9.74 2.58
CA ASN A 1034 29.37 10.12 1.19
C ASN A 1034 28.87 9.01 0.25
N ALA A 1035 28.37 9.38 -0.92
CA ALA A 1035 27.80 8.44 -1.89
C ALA A 1035 28.36 8.62 -3.31
N SER A 1036 28.27 7.56 -4.11
CA SER A 1036 28.57 7.56 -5.55
C SER A 1036 27.52 6.73 -6.30
N SER A 1037 27.14 7.15 -7.50
CA SER A 1037 26.21 6.45 -8.40
C SER A 1037 26.73 6.45 -9.84
N ASP A 1038 26.48 5.35 -10.55
CA ASP A 1038 26.88 5.12 -11.94
C ASP A 1038 25.82 4.29 -12.67
N ALA A 1039 25.76 4.39 -14.00
CA ALA A 1039 24.92 3.57 -14.86
C ALA A 1039 25.64 3.16 -16.16
N SER A 1040 25.57 1.86 -16.50
CA SER A 1040 25.92 1.39 -17.83
C SER A 1040 24.71 1.47 -18.77
N TRP A 1041 24.93 1.76 -20.05
CA TRP A 1041 23.84 1.96 -21.01
C TRP A 1041 23.73 0.79 -21.99
N GLY A 1042 22.67 -0.01 -21.83
CA GLY A 1042 22.30 -1.09 -22.75
C GLY A 1042 23.05 -2.42 -22.62
N ASN A 1043 23.90 -2.61 -21.59
CA ASN A 1043 24.74 -3.82 -21.44
C ASN A 1043 23.97 -5.14 -21.21
N ALA A 1044 22.66 -5.13 -20.95
CA ALA A 1044 21.86 -6.35 -20.84
C ALA A 1044 21.25 -6.76 -22.20
N GLU A 1045 21.12 -8.07 -22.47
CA GLU A 1045 20.60 -8.62 -23.74
C GLU A 1045 19.24 -8.03 -24.18
N ASN A 1046 18.40 -7.63 -23.23
CA ASN A 1046 17.10 -6.99 -23.50
C ASN A 1046 17.17 -5.45 -23.58
N GLY A 1047 18.33 -4.89 -23.94
CA GLY A 1047 18.59 -3.45 -24.09
C GLY A 1047 18.53 -2.67 -22.77
N LYS A 1048 18.50 -3.35 -21.62
CA LYS A 1048 18.43 -2.68 -20.31
C LYS A 1048 19.81 -2.29 -19.81
N SER A 1049 19.80 -1.24 -19.00
CA SER A 1049 20.96 -0.64 -18.34
C SER A 1049 21.20 -1.29 -16.97
N PHE A 1050 22.41 -1.26 -16.43
CA PHE A 1050 22.66 -1.61 -15.02
C PHE A 1050 22.90 -0.31 -14.22
N SER A 1051 22.36 -0.24 -13.01
CA SER A 1051 22.61 0.84 -12.06
C SER A 1051 23.46 0.33 -10.90
N GLY A 1052 24.48 1.12 -10.58
CA GLY A 1052 25.46 0.87 -9.54
C GLY A 1052 25.53 2.02 -8.56
N GLY A 1053 25.89 1.74 -7.31
CA GLY A 1053 26.20 2.79 -6.36
C GLY A 1053 26.80 2.26 -5.06
N VAL A 1054 27.45 3.18 -4.35
CA VAL A 1054 28.25 2.95 -3.15
C VAL A 1054 27.95 4.06 -2.16
N ILE A 1055 27.80 3.72 -0.87
CA ILE A 1055 27.70 4.67 0.24
C ILE A 1055 28.73 4.29 1.30
N LEU A 1056 29.54 5.27 1.69
CA LEU A 1056 30.63 5.17 2.66
C LEU A 1056 30.34 6.02 3.90
N LEU A 1057 30.81 5.58 5.06
CA LEU A 1057 30.92 6.36 6.29
C LEU A 1057 32.40 6.70 6.51
N GLY A 1058 32.84 7.89 6.09
CA GLY A 1058 34.26 8.14 5.87
C GLY A 1058 34.79 7.21 4.78
N ASN A 1059 35.75 6.34 5.12
CA ASN A 1059 36.29 5.32 4.20
C ASN A 1059 35.56 3.96 4.31
N SER A 1060 34.73 3.77 5.34
CA SER A 1060 34.09 2.49 5.65
C SER A 1060 32.89 2.21 4.74
N LEU A 1061 32.88 1.09 4.01
CA LEU A 1061 31.76 0.71 3.13
C LEU A 1061 30.53 0.24 3.91
N ILE A 1062 29.45 1.04 3.91
CA ILE A 1062 28.21 0.71 4.64
C ILE A 1062 27.08 0.17 3.74
N SER A 1063 27.08 0.50 2.45
CA SER A 1063 26.10 0.00 1.48
C SER A 1063 26.65 0.05 0.06
N TRP A 1064 26.32 -0.94 -0.76
CA TRP A 1064 26.54 -0.94 -2.20
C TRP A 1064 25.39 -1.66 -2.89
N LYS A 1065 25.06 -1.23 -4.12
CA LYS A 1065 24.02 -1.87 -4.92
C LYS A 1065 24.48 -2.03 -6.37
N CYS A 1066 24.19 -3.19 -6.93
CA CYS A 1066 24.28 -3.49 -8.35
C CYS A 1066 22.95 -4.11 -8.77
N HIS A 1067 22.27 -3.55 -9.77
CA HIS A 1067 21.06 -4.16 -10.31
C HIS A 1067 20.79 -3.79 -11.77
N LYS A 1068 20.20 -4.71 -12.53
CA LYS A 1068 19.63 -4.41 -13.84
C LYS A 1068 18.39 -3.52 -13.69
N GLN A 1069 18.35 -2.41 -14.41
CA GLN A 1069 17.22 -1.47 -14.39
C GLN A 1069 15.92 -2.17 -14.83
N LYS A 1070 14.80 -1.75 -14.24
CA LYS A 1070 13.49 -2.38 -14.50
C LYS A 1070 12.94 -2.00 -15.88
N SER A 1071 13.21 -0.78 -16.34
CA SER A 1071 12.89 -0.24 -17.66
C SER A 1071 14.12 -0.22 -18.59
N VAL A 1072 13.89 -0.08 -19.89
CA VAL A 1072 14.90 0.39 -20.86
C VAL A 1072 15.01 1.91 -20.71
N SER A 1073 16.22 2.46 -20.80
CA SER A 1073 16.51 3.90 -20.69
C SER A 1073 16.99 4.41 -22.05
N LEU A 1074 16.33 5.46 -22.58
CA LEU A 1074 16.47 5.88 -23.99
C LEU A 1074 17.72 6.74 -24.23
N SER A 1075 18.45 7.08 -23.18
CA SER A 1075 19.74 7.78 -23.22
C SER A 1075 20.58 7.43 -21.98
N THR A 1076 21.89 7.69 -22.05
CA THR A 1076 22.80 7.61 -20.90
C THR A 1076 22.32 8.49 -19.74
N CYS A 1077 21.88 9.71 -20.04
CA CYS A 1077 21.34 10.68 -19.07
C CYS A 1077 20.10 10.14 -18.31
N GLU A 1078 19.24 9.35 -18.96
CA GLU A 1078 18.13 8.66 -18.28
C GLU A 1078 18.60 7.51 -17.40
N ALA A 1079 19.57 6.72 -17.86
CA ALA A 1079 20.14 5.62 -17.07
C ALA A 1079 20.83 6.14 -15.79
N GLU A 1080 21.52 7.28 -15.90
CA GLU A 1080 22.17 8.00 -14.80
C GLU A 1080 21.17 8.60 -13.82
N LEU A 1081 20.13 9.31 -14.30
CA LEU A 1081 19.05 9.77 -13.42
C LEU A 1081 18.35 8.60 -12.71
N PHE A 1082 18.25 7.42 -13.35
CA PHE A 1082 17.77 6.21 -12.69
C PHE A 1082 18.69 5.83 -11.53
N ALA A 1083 20.00 5.67 -11.76
CA ALA A 1083 20.97 5.31 -10.72
C ALA A 1083 20.97 6.29 -9.54
N ILE A 1084 21.11 7.59 -9.83
CA ILE A 1084 21.02 8.68 -8.85
C ILE A 1084 19.73 8.54 -8.02
N SER A 1085 18.57 8.38 -8.68
CA SER A 1085 17.27 8.30 -7.99
C SER A 1085 17.07 7.07 -7.10
N GLU A 1086 17.78 5.97 -7.35
CA GLU A 1086 17.72 4.81 -6.45
C GLU A 1086 18.64 5.02 -5.24
N ILE A 1087 19.88 5.51 -5.44
CA ILE A 1087 20.83 5.80 -4.36
C ILE A 1087 20.34 6.94 -3.44
N CYS A 1088 19.61 7.93 -3.96
CA CYS A 1088 18.96 8.96 -3.15
C CYS A 1088 18.01 8.39 -2.08
N LYS A 1089 17.35 7.24 -2.31
CA LYS A 1089 16.46 6.60 -1.33
C LYS A 1089 17.26 6.01 -0.17
N ASP A 1090 18.38 5.38 -0.50
CA ASP A 1090 19.29 4.77 0.46
C ASP A 1090 19.97 5.86 1.32
N ILE A 1091 20.29 7.02 0.75
CA ILE A 1091 20.77 8.20 1.49
C ILE A 1091 19.72 8.68 2.51
N ILE A 1092 18.45 8.85 2.11
CA ILE A 1092 17.37 9.25 3.04
C ILE A 1092 17.25 8.25 4.19
N TRP A 1093 17.28 6.96 3.88
CA TRP A 1093 17.15 5.90 4.88
C TRP A 1093 18.36 5.86 5.84
N ILE A 1094 19.59 6.00 5.35
CA ILE A 1094 20.80 6.12 6.19
C ILE A 1094 20.77 7.38 7.07
N VAL A 1095 20.32 8.52 6.53
CA VAL A 1095 20.16 9.78 7.28
C VAL A 1095 19.12 9.64 8.40
N ASN A 1096 18.02 8.93 8.15
CA ASN A 1096 17.01 8.62 9.17
C ASN A 1096 17.54 7.62 10.22
N LEU A 1097 18.22 6.55 9.78
CA LEU A 1097 18.79 5.54 10.67
C LEU A 1097 19.85 6.14 11.61
N LEU A 1098 20.79 6.95 11.09
CA LEU A 1098 21.73 7.72 11.91
C LEU A 1098 21.03 8.73 12.83
N SER A 1099 19.93 9.34 12.37
CA SER A 1099 19.10 10.24 13.19
C SER A 1099 18.44 9.55 14.38
N GLU A 1100 17.96 8.32 14.20
CA GLU A 1100 17.34 7.51 15.24
C GLU A 1100 18.38 6.89 16.20
N LEU A 1101 19.53 6.49 15.67
CA LEU A 1101 20.69 6.00 16.44
C LEU A 1101 21.37 7.08 17.30
N LYS A 1102 20.94 8.35 17.19
CA LYS A 1102 21.54 9.56 17.79
C LYS A 1102 22.88 10.03 17.18
N CYS A 1103 23.46 9.29 16.23
CA CYS A 1103 24.79 9.53 15.64
C CYS A 1103 24.75 10.56 14.48
N LYS A 1104 24.23 11.77 14.73
CA LYS A 1104 24.06 12.79 13.66
C LYS A 1104 25.34 13.47 13.22
N GLU A 1105 26.38 13.45 14.04
CA GLU A 1105 27.69 14.04 13.78
C GLU A 1105 28.35 13.49 12.49
N PHE A 1106 28.04 12.25 12.09
CA PHE A 1106 28.52 11.67 10.82
C PHE A 1106 27.75 12.15 9.58
N ILE A 1107 26.77 13.04 9.73
CA ILE A 1107 26.05 13.68 8.62
C ILE A 1107 26.56 15.13 8.52
N ASN A 1108 27.20 15.47 7.40
CA ASN A 1108 27.55 16.86 7.10
C ASN A 1108 26.29 17.69 6.79
N SER A 1109 26.41 18.99 6.56
CA SER A 1109 25.28 19.87 6.18
C SER A 1109 24.44 19.36 5.01
N THR A 1110 25.04 18.58 4.10
CA THR A 1110 24.40 17.79 3.03
C THR A 1110 25.16 16.47 2.84
N VAL A 1111 24.53 15.43 2.29
CA VAL A 1111 25.24 14.22 1.84
C VAL A 1111 25.75 14.41 0.41
N ILE A 1112 27.07 14.32 0.20
CA ILE A 1112 27.66 14.43 -1.14
C ILE A 1112 27.34 13.18 -1.94
N LEU A 1113 26.76 13.34 -3.13
CA LEU A 1113 26.49 12.26 -4.09
C LEU A 1113 27.23 12.54 -5.40
N ASN A 1114 28.17 11.66 -5.74
CA ASN A 1114 29.04 11.78 -6.91
C ASN A 1114 28.51 10.98 -8.12
N SER A 1115 28.58 11.58 -9.32
CA SER A 1115 28.35 10.92 -10.62
C SER A 1115 29.26 11.58 -11.66
N ASP A 1116 29.61 10.86 -12.72
CA ASP A 1116 30.35 11.41 -13.87
C ASP A 1116 29.41 12.01 -14.95
N SER A 1117 28.10 11.90 -14.76
CA SER A 1117 27.11 12.38 -15.72
C SER A 1117 26.84 13.87 -15.57
N GLN A 1118 27.71 14.69 -16.16
CA GLN A 1118 27.48 16.15 -16.27
C GLN A 1118 26.10 16.46 -16.87
N ALA A 1119 25.64 15.66 -17.84
CA ALA A 1119 24.32 15.82 -18.47
C ALA A 1119 23.17 15.60 -17.47
N ALA A 1120 23.23 14.57 -16.61
CA ALA A 1120 22.22 14.36 -15.58
C ALA A 1120 22.29 15.45 -14.51
N ILE A 1121 23.49 15.79 -14.02
CA ILE A 1121 23.70 16.82 -12.98
C ILE A 1121 23.18 18.19 -13.46
N GLN A 1122 23.52 18.61 -14.68
CA GLN A 1122 23.04 19.87 -15.28
C GLN A 1122 21.53 19.86 -15.51
N TRP A 1123 20.95 18.73 -15.91
CA TRP A 1123 19.50 18.62 -16.07
C TRP A 1123 18.79 18.77 -14.72
N ILE A 1124 19.19 18.00 -13.70
CA ILE A 1124 18.60 18.00 -12.35
C ILE A 1124 18.69 19.40 -11.71
N LYS A 1125 19.87 20.04 -11.74
CA LYS A 1125 20.07 21.42 -11.25
C LYS A 1125 19.39 22.49 -12.12
N GLY A 1126 18.89 22.12 -13.31
CA GLY A 1126 18.31 23.02 -14.29
C GLY A 1126 16.83 23.35 -14.09
N THR A 1127 16.35 24.31 -14.88
CA THR A 1127 14.93 24.72 -14.97
C THR A 1127 14.22 24.19 -16.22
N ARG A 1128 14.95 23.58 -17.16
CA ARG A 1128 14.42 23.12 -18.45
C ARG A 1128 13.89 21.69 -18.37
N SER A 1129 12.56 21.52 -18.38
CA SER A 1129 11.95 20.23 -18.73
C SER A 1129 11.99 20.02 -20.24
N SER A 1130 12.36 18.81 -20.69
CA SER A 1130 12.36 18.48 -22.12
C SER A 1130 11.15 17.58 -22.45
N ASN A 1131 10.64 17.67 -23.67
CA ASN A 1131 9.60 16.74 -24.12
C ASN A 1131 10.08 15.27 -24.17
N LYS A 1132 11.40 15.05 -24.32
CA LYS A 1132 12.00 13.71 -24.38
C LYS A 1132 12.06 13.00 -23.02
N SER A 1133 12.01 13.74 -21.90
CA SER A 1133 12.24 13.18 -20.55
C SER A 1133 10.98 13.07 -19.67
N ARG A 1134 9.78 13.31 -20.23
CA ARG A 1134 8.50 13.31 -19.49
C ARG A 1134 8.21 12.00 -18.72
N HIS A 1135 8.71 10.86 -19.19
CA HIS A 1135 8.56 9.54 -18.52
C HIS A 1135 9.41 9.40 -17.25
N MET A 1136 10.42 10.24 -17.08
CA MET A 1136 11.32 10.25 -15.92
C MET A 1136 11.01 11.39 -14.93
N ASN A 1137 9.99 12.23 -15.19
CA ASN A 1137 9.64 13.38 -14.36
C ASN A 1137 9.51 13.06 -12.86
N LEU A 1138 8.95 11.90 -12.48
CA LEU A 1138 8.82 11.53 -11.06
C LEU A 1138 10.17 11.30 -10.37
N ARG A 1139 11.18 10.79 -11.08
CA ARG A 1139 12.56 10.67 -10.57
C ARG A 1139 13.27 12.02 -10.55
N PHE A 1140 13.07 12.81 -11.61
CA PHE A 1140 13.62 14.16 -11.72
C PHE A 1140 13.18 15.04 -10.54
N HIS A 1141 11.87 15.10 -10.26
CA HIS A 1141 11.33 15.86 -9.13
C HIS A 1141 11.84 15.29 -7.80
N PHE A 1142 11.71 13.99 -7.54
CA PHE A 1142 12.21 13.38 -6.31
C PHE A 1142 13.69 13.70 -6.00
N VAL A 1143 14.59 13.65 -6.97
CA VAL A 1143 16.00 14.00 -6.77
C VAL A 1143 16.21 15.52 -6.62
N LYS A 1144 15.38 16.33 -7.30
CA LYS A 1144 15.43 17.79 -7.23
C LYS A 1144 14.93 18.32 -5.89
N ASP A 1145 13.84 17.77 -5.37
CA ASP A 1145 13.27 18.14 -4.06
C ASP A 1145 14.34 17.93 -2.96
N LEU A 1146 15.11 16.83 -3.02
CA LEU A 1146 16.22 16.54 -2.09
C LEU A 1146 17.43 17.48 -2.21
N LEU A 1147 17.62 18.16 -3.35
CA LEU A 1147 18.63 19.20 -3.53
C LEU A 1147 18.13 20.55 -2.98
N GLU A 1148 16.86 20.87 -3.19
CA GLU A 1148 16.24 22.11 -2.68
C GLU A 1148 16.07 22.06 -1.15
N ASP A 1149 15.76 20.89 -0.59
CA ASP A 1149 15.72 20.61 0.87
C ASP A 1149 17.12 20.46 1.50
N ASN A 1150 18.21 20.52 0.72
CA ASN A 1150 19.60 20.34 1.18
C ASN A 1150 19.85 18.97 1.86
N VAL A 1151 19.17 17.90 1.41
CA VAL A 1151 19.48 16.53 1.86
C VAL A 1151 20.73 16.00 1.15
N ILE A 1152 20.91 16.34 -0.13
CA ILE A 1152 22.06 15.92 -0.94
C ILE A 1152 22.76 17.10 -1.63
N GLU A 1153 24.04 16.91 -1.98
CA GLU A 1153 24.77 17.76 -2.90
C GLU A 1153 25.32 16.93 -4.06
N LEU A 1154 24.76 17.11 -5.27
CA LEU A 1154 25.28 16.45 -6.47
C LEU A 1154 26.62 17.09 -6.91
N LYS A 1155 27.69 16.29 -6.93
CA LYS A 1155 29.01 16.66 -7.44
C LYS A 1155 29.40 15.84 -8.67
N TYR A 1156 30.12 16.48 -9.59
CA TYR A 1156 30.73 15.82 -10.74
C TYR A 1156 32.11 15.29 -10.36
N ILE A 1157 32.40 14.03 -10.71
CA ILE A 1157 33.73 13.41 -10.60
C ILE A 1157 34.07 12.75 -11.94
N GLN A 1158 35.34 12.75 -12.34
CA GLN A 1158 35.82 12.07 -13.56
C GLN A 1158 35.59 10.56 -13.49
N THR A 1159 35.21 9.92 -14.59
CA THR A 1159 34.88 8.48 -14.66
C THR A 1159 36.00 7.59 -14.09
N GLU A 1160 37.27 7.97 -14.30
CA GLU A 1160 38.47 7.30 -13.78
C GLU A 1160 38.48 7.25 -12.24
N LEU A 1161 37.96 8.28 -11.57
CA LEU A 1161 37.92 8.45 -10.12
C LEU A 1161 36.57 8.02 -9.49
N LEU A 1162 35.51 7.85 -10.28
CA LEU A 1162 34.19 7.46 -9.78
C LEU A 1162 34.22 6.05 -9.15
N ILE A 1163 33.86 5.93 -7.88
CA ILE A 1163 33.97 4.67 -7.13
C ILE A 1163 32.92 3.63 -7.60
N ALA A 1164 31.73 4.05 -8.01
CA ALA A 1164 30.62 3.15 -8.38
C ALA A 1164 30.80 2.40 -9.73
N ASP A 1165 31.78 2.81 -10.54
CA ASP A 1165 31.99 2.37 -11.93
C ASP A 1165 32.07 0.85 -12.14
N PHE A 1166 32.67 0.11 -11.20
CA PHE A 1166 32.82 -1.35 -11.26
C PHE A 1166 31.52 -2.13 -10.98
N LEU A 1167 30.43 -1.45 -10.58
CA LEU A 1167 29.14 -2.06 -10.27
C LEU A 1167 28.18 -2.11 -11.48
N THR A 1168 28.56 -1.62 -12.66
CA THR A 1168 27.65 -1.52 -13.82
C THR A 1168 28.16 -2.12 -15.12
N LYS A 1169 29.48 -2.28 -15.26
CA LYS A 1169 30.19 -2.66 -16.49
C LYS A 1169 31.53 -3.33 -16.16
N ALA A 1170 32.11 -4.07 -17.10
CA ALA A 1170 33.41 -4.71 -16.89
C ALA A 1170 34.57 -3.70 -16.95
N VAL A 1171 35.33 -3.59 -15.85
CA VAL A 1171 36.47 -2.67 -15.70
C VAL A 1171 37.83 -3.37 -15.92
N ASN A 1172 38.92 -2.61 -16.09
CA ASN A 1172 40.28 -3.16 -16.15
C ASN A 1172 40.86 -3.39 -14.74
N GLU A 1173 42.03 -4.05 -14.67
CA GLU A 1173 42.73 -4.35 -13.41
C GLU A 1173 43.01 -3.09 -12.58
N GLU A 1174 43.50 -2.02 -13.22
CA GLU A 1174 43.88 -0.77 -12.56
C GLU A 1174 42.67 -0.10 -11.90
N LYS A 1175 41.56 0.05 -12.65
CA LYS A 1175 40.31 0.61 -12.14
C LYS A 1175 39.70 -0.26 -11.05
N LEU A 1176 39.74 -1.58 -11.19
CA LEU A 1176 39.27 -2.50 -10.15
C LEU A 1176 40.09 -2.37 -8.86
N ASN A 1177 41.42 -2.34 -8.96
CA ASN A 1177 42.30 -2.17 -7.80
C ASN A 1177 42.12 -0.78 -7.16
N TYR A 1178 41.88 0.27 -7.95
CA TYR A 1178 41.53 1.60 -7.44
C TYR A 1178 40.20 1.58 -6.67
N THR A 1179 39.12 1.04 -7.23
CA THR A 1179 37.81 1.04 -6.55
C THR A 1179 37.82 0.15 -5.31
N VAL A 1180 38.41 -1.05 -5.40
CA VAL A 1180 38.64 -1.98 -4.27
C VAL A 1180 39.39 -1.31 -3.11
N LYS A 1181 40.42 -0.51 -3.40
CA LYS A 1181 41.16 0.24 -2.38
C LYS A 1181 40.32 1.34 -1.74
N ASN A 1182 39.52 2.08 -2.52
CA ASN A 1182 38.71 3.20 -2.03
C ASN A 1182 37.42 2.76 -1.29
N ILE A 1183 37.02 1.49 -1.40
CA ILE A 1183 35.96 0.88 -0.56
C ILE A 1183 36.53 0.05 0.61
N SER A 1184 37.83 0.18 0.88
CA SER A 1184 38.56 -0.51 1.96
C SER A 1184 38.42 -2.04 1.94
N LEU A 1185 38.38 -2.66 0.75
CA LEU A 1185 38.44 -4.11 0.57
C LEU A 1185 39.90 -4.57 0.44
N THR A 1186 40.58 -4.76 1.57
CA THR A 1186 42.03 -5.05 1.65
C THR A 1186 42.31 -6.48 2.12
N SER A 1187 43.42 -7.05 1.66
CA SER A 1187 44.03 -8.25 2.29
C SER A 1187 44.62 -7.91 3.66
#